data_AF-A0A6G8L138-F1
#
_entry.id   AF-A0A6G8L138-F1
#
_cell.length_a   1.000
_cell.length_b   1.000
_cell.length_c   1.000
_cell.angle_alpha   90.00
_cell.angle_beta   90.00
_cell.angle_gamma   90.00
#
_symmetry.space_group_name_H-M   'P 1'
#
loop_
_entity.id
_entity.type
_entity.pdbx_description
1 polymer ?
#
loop_
_entity_poly.entity_id
_entity_poly.type
_entity_poly.pdbx_seq_one_letter_code
_entity_poly.pdbx_strand_id
1 'polypeptide(L)'
;MKKLARGPLVWILLAIIIVSIGTMLIGGGGFQRIDTNQGLKLLADDKVEQVKIIDNDQRVDLVLKEEFKHEDKNYGKNVQFFYVEPRGEDVVKAVNDAAPEKGYTDEVPKQGWFTSLLINLIPFVIIFLVFWFLLSQMSGAGRGIMNFGKSKAKLVNKEHPDVTFADVAGVDEALEELEEIKEFLAEPKKFQDVGAKIPKGVLLYGAPGTGKTLLAKAVAGEAGVPFYTISGSDFVEMYVGVGASRVRDLFEQAKNNSPCIIFIDEIDAVGRQRGAGMGGGHDEREQTLNQLLVEMDGFDATTNVILIAATNRPDVLDPALLRPGRFDRQVQVEAPDMKGRQHILQVHARNKPLAPNVDLAMVAKRTPGFSGADLANVLNEAALLTARSSKTVIDMEIIDEAIDRVIAGPQKRTRLMNDKERLVTAYHEGGHALVAAAMNDTDPVTKVTILPRGRALGYTMVLPSEDRYSTTRNELLDQLAYAMGGRVAEEIVFHDPTTGASNDIEKATSIARKMVTQYGMSEKLGMVKIGDESSEPFAGKGYGHDDVYADRTMQTIDAEVRTLIDDAHADAYWALTANRDILDRLAYELLDKETLDQHQLQEIFAEVRKRDKREVWLAHDDRPVSDRPPIEVPPRRQTDEDARTGSHASGLDAPGTPGAPAGQPGQPGYPQPGHPQPPHEGQPGTPGQPGPAQPPQPPHDGQPGQPPHPGQPGQPGSQGPWQDGR
;
A
#
# COMPACT_ATOMS: atom_id res chain seq x y z
N MET A 1 20.03 34.22 35.34
CA MET A 1 19.99 35.39 34.42
C MET A 1 21.20 35.50 33.47
N LYS A 2 22.46 35.58 33.92
CA LYS A 2 23.64 35.84 33.03
C LYS A 2 23.87 34.88 31.83
N LYS A 3 23.27 33.68 31.78
CA LYS A 3 23.33 32.79 30.59
C LYS A 3 22.28 33.09 29.51
N LEU A 4 21.06 33.50 29.89
CA LEU A 4 19.98 33.82 28.95
C LEU A 4 20.31 35.08 28.12
N ALA A 5 20.88 36.10 28.75
CA ALA A 5 21.28 37.36 28.10
C ALA A 5 22.43 37.22 27.07
N ARG A 6 22.99 36.02 26.88
CA ARG A 6 24.01 35.71 25.85
C ARG A 6 23.46 34.95 24.65
N GLY A 7 22.19 34.55 24.66
CA GLY A 7 21.56 33.90 23.51
C GLY A 7 21.10 34.91 22.45
N PRO A 8 21.17 34.58 21.14
CA PRO A 8 20.71 35.47 20.07
C PRO A 8 19.21 35.79 20.17
N LEU A 9 18.42 34.86 20.72
CA LEU A 9 16.97 34.99 20.91
C LEU A 9 16.57 36.28 21.68
N VAL A 10 17.31 36.68 22.71
CA VAL A 10 16.96 37.89 23.50
C VAL A 10 17.11 39.16 22.66
N TRP A 11 18.12 39.21 21.79
CA TRP A 11 18.36 40.35 20.90
C TRP A 11 17.38 40.39 19.73
N ILE A 12 17.00 39.23 19.19
CA ILE A 12 15.94 39.11 18.19
C ILE A 12 14.60 39.61 18.76
N LEU A 13 14.25 39.20 19.98
CA LEU A 13 13.02 39.65 20.65
C LEU A 13 13.02 41.17 20.90
N LEU A 14 14.16 41.73 21.32
CA LEU A 14 14.32 43.18 21.48
C LEU A 14 14.14 43.94 20.17
N ALA A 15 14.72 43.44 19.07
CA ALA A 15 14.59 44.04 17.74
C ALA A 15 13.14 44.01 17.24
N ILE A 16 12.42 42.90 17.43
CA ILE A 16 10.99 42.77 17.11
C ILE A 16 10.18 43.80 17.90
N ILE A 17 10.41 43.94 19.21
CA ILE A 17 9.71 44.93 20.06
C ILE A 17 9.95 46.37 19.56
N ILE A 18 11.19 46.72 19.21
CA ILE A 18 11.52 48.05 18.68
C ILE A 18 10.81 48.31 17.34
N VAL A 19 10.77 47.33 16.45
CA VAL A 19 10.06 47.43 15.15
C VAL A 19 8.55 47.55 15.36
N SER A 20 7.95 46.77 16.27
CA SER A 20 6.52 46.86 16.59
C SER A 20 6.12 48.21 17.23
N ILE A 21 6.97 48.78 18.09
CA ILE A 21 6.73 50.11 18.66
C ILE A 21 6.88 51.19 17.57
N GLY A 22 7.88 51.05 16.70
CA GLY A 22 8.09 51.94 15.56
C GLY A 22 6.91 51.96 14.58
N THR A 23 6.35 50.79 14.22
CA THR A 23 5.17 50.72 13.36
C THR A 23 3.90 51.24 14.04
N MET A 24 3.72 50.97 15.34
CA MET A 24 2.58 51.49 16.11
C MET A 24 2.56 53.02 16.22
N LEU A 25 3.73 53.67 16.24
CA LEU A 25 3.85 55.14 16.26
C LEU A 25 3.58 55.82 14.91
N ILE A 26 3.60 55.08 13.80
CA ILE A 26 3.41 55.62 12.44
C ILE A 26 1.95 55.54 11.96
N GLY A 27 1.13 54.66 12.55
CA GLY A 27 -0.24 54.35 12.11
C GLY A 27 -1.36 55.35 12.47
N GLY A 28 -1.05 56.63 12.70
CA GLY A 28 -2.00 57.63 13.24
C GLY A 28 -2.64 58.57 12.20
N GLY A 29 -3.51 58.07 11.32
CA GLY A 29 -4.26 58.87 10.33
C GLY A 29 -5.74 59.10 10.72
N GLY A 30 -6.19 60.36 10.76
CA GLY A 30 -7.43 60.79 11.42
C GLY A 30 -8.75 60.70 10.62
N PHE A 31 -8.96 59.67 9.79
CA PHE A 31 -10.22 59.43 9.06
C PHE A 31 -10.76 58.02 9.37
N GLN A 32 -12.05 57.91 9.70
CA GLN A 32 -12.67 56.60 9.99
C GLN A 32 -13.23 55.95 8.73
N ARG A 33 -12.95 54.66 8.54
CA ARG A 33 -13.43 53.90 7.37
C ARG A 33 -14.94 53.61 7.48
N ILE A 34 -15.68 53.95 6.43
CA ILE A 34 -17.08 53.59 6.19
C ILE A 34 -17.20 52.79 4.89
N ASP A 35 -18.36 52.16 4.65
CA ASP A 35 -18.60 51.39 3.43
C ASP A 35 -18.87 52.28 2.22
N THR A 36 -18.49 51.82 1.02
CA THR A 36 -18.68 52.54 -0.25
C THR A 36 -20.14 52.97 -0.47
N ASN A 37 -21.11 52.14 -0.07
CA ASN A 37 -22.54 52.46 -0.15
C ASN A 37 -22.94 53.60 0.80
N GLN A 38 -22.39 53.63 2.01
CA GLN A 38 -22.61 54.72 2.96
C GLN A 38 -21.96 56.03 2.47
N GLY A 39 -20.73 55.95 1.93
CA GLY A 39 -20.05 57.10 1.33
C GLY A 39 -20.80 57.72 0.15
N LEU A 40 -21.27 56.89 -0.79
CA LEU A 40 -22.08 57.34 -1.93
C LEU A 40 -23.44 57.91 -1.50
N LYS A 41 -24.08 57.36 -0.46
CA LYS A 41 -25.30 57.94 0.12
C LYS A 41 -25.06 59.29 0.77
N LEU A 42 -23.95 59.47 1.50
CA LEU A 42 -23.62 60.75 2.13
C LEU A 42 -23.39 61.86 1.09
N LEU A 43 -22.81 61.52 -0.06
CA LEU A 43 -22.69 62.41 -1.22
C LEU A 43 -24.07 62.75 -1.81
N ALA A 44 -24.93 61.75 -2.05
CA ALA A 44 -26.28 61.97 -2.60
C ALA A 44 -27.22 62.75 -1.65
N ASP A 45 -27.00 62.67 -0.34
CA ASP A 45 -27.79 63.34 0.71
C ASP A 45 -27.37 64.80 0.99
N ASP A 46 -26.38 65.37 0.26
CA ASP A 46 -25.75 66.70 0.53
C ASP A 46 -25.27 66.89 1.99
N LYS A 47 -24.74 65.82 2.60
CA LYS A 47 -24.19 65.84 3.97
C LYS A 47 -22.69 66.12 4.02
N VAL A 48 -22.05 66.24 2.86
CA VAL A 48 -20.61 66.43 2.72
C VAL A 48 -20.29 67.92 2.54
N GLU A 49 -19.30 68.40 3.30
CA GLU A 49 -18.80 69.77 3.25
C GLU A 49 -17.61 69.89 2.28
N GLN A 50 -16.73 68.87 2.25
CA GLN A 50 -15.56 68.79 1.38
C GLN A 50 -15.28 67.33 0.97
N VAL A 51 -14.88 67.13 -0.29
CA VAL A 51 -14.47 65.82 -0.83
C VAL A 51 -13.02 65.86 -1.28
N LYS A 52 -12.26 64.81 -1.02
CA LYS A 52 -10.91 64.62 -1.54
C LYS A 52 -10.76 63.22 -2.13
N ILE A 53 -10.50 63.12 -3.43
CA ILE A 53 -10.26 61.85 -4.13
C ILE A 53 -8.75 61.59 -4.17
N ILE A 54 -8.34 60.37 -3.82
CA ILE A 54 -6.95 59.93 -3.75
C ILE A 54 -6.78 58.72 -4.65
N ASP A 55 -6.24 58.99 -5.84
CA ASP A 55 -6.20 58.10 -6.99
C ASP A 55 -5.45 56.78 -6.71
N ASN A 56 -4.19 56.89 -6.26
CA ASN A 56 -3.32 55.74 -5.99
C ASN A 56 -3.86 54.75 -4.94
N ASP A 57 -4.68 55.22 -3.99
CA ASP A 57 -5.26 54.39 -2.92
C ASP A 57 -6.70 53.95 -3.23
N GLN A 58 -7.27 54.37 -4.38
CA GLN A 58 -8.69 54.21 -4.73
C GLN A 58 -9.62 54.64 -3.57
N ARG A 59 -9.30 55.79 -2.96
CA ARG A 59 -9.89 56.27 -1.70
C ARG A 59 -10.55 57.63 -1.88
N VAL A 60 -11.67 57.84 -1.19
CA VAL A 60 -12.32 59.15 -1.08
C VAL A 60 -12.42 59.51 0.40
N ASP A 61 -11.81 60.62 0.77
CA ASP A 61 -11.89 61.23 2.09
C ASP A 61 -13.00 62.29 2.08
N LEU A 62 -13.97 62.17 2.98
CA LEU A 62 -15.12 63.05 3.14
C LEU A 62 -15.03 63.80 4.47
N VAL A 63 -15.19 65.13 4.43
CA VAL A 63 -15.46 65.95 5.61
C VAL A 63 -16.94 66.28 5.61
N LEU A 64 -17.65 65.88 6.67
CA LEU A 64 -19.10 65.98 6.78
C LEU A 64 -19.53 67.24 7.54
N LYS A 65 -20.68 67.81 7.14
CA LYS A 65 -21.30 68.96 7.82
C LYS A 65 -21.64 68.61 9.29
N GLU A 66 -22.08 67.38 9.55
CA GLU A 66 -22.42 66.83 10.88
C GLU A 66 -21.69 65.51 11.19
N GLU A 67 -21.72 65.05 12.45
CA GLU A 67 -21.11 63.76 12.84
C GLU A 67 -21.91 62.57 12.31
N PHE A 68 -21.25 61.65 11.60
CA PHE A 68 -21.90 60.43 11.12
C PHE A 68 -21.96 59.37 12.23
N LYS A 69 -23.19 58.94 12.54
CA LYS A 69 -23.48 57.87 13.51
C LYS A 69 -24.26 56.76 12.81
N HIS A 70 -23.78 55.54 12.92
CA HIS A 70 -24.40 54.36 12.32
C HIS A 70 -24.22 53.16 13.26
N GLU A 71 -25.31 52.43 13.50
CA GLU A 71 -25.34 51.19 14.32
C GLU A 71 -24.48 51.29 15.60
N ASP A 72 -24.89 52.20 16.50
CA ASP A 72 -24.28 52.54 17.79
C ASP A 72 -22.83 53.05 17.78
N LYS A 73 -22.23 53.28 16.60
CA LYS A 73 -20.86 53.80 16.46
C LYS A 73 -20.83 55.22 15.90
N ASN A 74 -20.07 56.11 16.54
CA ASN A 74 -19.80 57.47 16.04
C ASN A 74 -18.50 57.48 15.23
N TYR A 75 -18.62 57.75 13.94
CA TYR A 75 -17.50 57.84 13.01
C TYR A 75 -16.91 59.26 12.95
N GLY A 76 -17.57 60.25 13.56
CA GLY A 76 -17.17 61.66 13.56
C GLY A 76 -17.48 62.36 12.24
N LYS A 77 -16.79 63.48 11.99
CA LYS A 77 -16.94 64.26 10.75
C LYS A 77 -16.01 63.84 9.62
N ASN A 78 -14.92 63.14 9.93
CA ASN A 78 -13.88 62.77 8.98
C ASN A 78 -14.01 61.28 8.67
N VAL A 79 -14.67 60.95 7.55
CA VAL A 79 -14.91 59.58 7.13
C VAL A 79 -14.27 59.32 5.78
N GLN A 80 -13.82 58.09 5.53
CA GLN A 80 -13.22 57.70 4.26
C GLN A 80 -13.85 56.41 3.75
N PHE A 81 -14.04 56.29 2.44
CA PHE A 81 -14.44 55.04 1.80
C PHE A 81 -13.49 54.69 0.66
N PHE A 82 -13.47 53.41 0.30
CA PHE A 82 -12.68 52.89 -0.80
C PHE A 82 -13.62 52.44 -1.92
N TYR A 83 -13.17 52.57 -3.16
CA TYR A 83 -13.84 52.06 -4.34
C TYR A 83 -12.90 51.12 -5.11
N VAL A 84 -13.41 50.53 -6.19
CA VAL A 84 -12.62 49.73 -7.13
C VAL A 84 -12.59 50.47 -8.47
N GLU A 85 -11.48 50.38 -9.20
CA GLU A 85 -11.24 51.08 -10.46
C GLU A 85 -12.44 51.08 -11.44
N PRO A 86 -13.17 49.97 -11.70
CA PRO A 86 -14.32 49.97 -12.60
C PRO A 86 -15.52 50.81 -12.14
N ARG A 87 -15.55 51.23 -10.87
CA ARG A 87 -16.57 52.14 -10.30
C ARG A 87 -16.06 53.58 -10.16
N GLY A 88 -14.84 53.87 -10.60
CA GLY A 88 -14.25 55.21 -10.52
C GLY A 88 -15.10 56.27 -11.21
N GLU A 89 -15.64 55.98 -12.41
CA GLU A 89 -16.54 56.91 -13.10
C GLU A 89 -17.82 57.21 -12.31
N ASP A 90 -18.42 56.21 -11.66
CA ASP A 90 -19.64 56.38 -10.86
C ASP A 90 -19.36 57.22 -9.61
N VAL A 91 -18.20 57.04 -8.99
CA VAL A 91 -17.75 57.84 -7.84
C VAL A 91 -17.48 59.28 -8.26
N VAL A 92 -16.79 59.50 -9.38
CA VAL A 92 -16.54 60.85 -9.92
C VAL A 92 -17.85 61.56 -10.31
N LYS A 93 -18.81 60.85 -10.91
CA LYS A 93 -20.16 61.38 -11.17
C LYS A 93 -20.85 61.77 -9.87
N ALA A 94 -20.90 60.88 -8.87
CA ALA A 94 -21.51 61.16 -7.57
C ALA A 94 -20.89 62.34 -6.81
N VAL A 95 -19.57 62.58 -6.95
CA VAL A 95 -18.88 63.73 -6.36
C VAL A 95 -19.18 65.03 -7.11
N ASN A 96 -19.26 64.98 -8.45
CA ASN A 96 -19.66 66.13 -9.27
C ASN A 96 -21.11 66.54 -9.03
N ASP A 97 -22.03 65.57 -8.96
CA ASP A 97 -23.46 65.80 -8.74
C ASP A 97 -23.75 66.34 -7.34
N ALA A 98 -22.94 65.98 -6.33
CA ALA A 98 -23.08 66.44 -4.95
C ALA A 98 -22.62 67.89 -4.70
N ALA A 99 -21.83 68.49 -5.62
CA ALA A 99 -21.41 69.89 -5.62
C ALA A 99 -21.09 70.52 -4.22
N PRO A 100 -20.17 69.93 -3.42
CA PRO A 100 -19.94 70.31 -2.02
C PRO A 100 -19.47 71.76 -1.84
N GLU A 101 -19.91 72.42 -0.76
CA GLU A 101 -19.70 73.87 -0.51
C GLU A 101 -18.23 74.31 -0.50
N LYS A 102 -17.30 73.46 -0.04
CA LYS A 102 -15.85 73.75 -0.06
C LYS A 102 -15.13 73.16 -1.28
N GLY A 103 -15.89 72.64 -2.25
CA GLY A 103 -15.40 72.00 -3.46
C GLY A 103 -14.87 70.58 -3.23
N TYR A 104 -14.47 69.96 -4.33
CA TYR A 104 -13.75 68.69 -4.36
C TYR A 104 -12.33 68.90 -4.90
N THR A 105 -11.40 68.00 -4.57
CA THR A 105 -10.03 68.07 -5.07
C THR A 105 -9.42 66.67 -5.23
N ASP A 106 -8.66 66.49 -6.30
CA ASP A 106 -7.96 65.24 -6.59
C ASP A 106 -6.49 65.37 -6.16
N GLU A 107 -6.03 64.49 -5.26
CA GLU A 107 -4.63 64.44 -4.85
C GLU A 107 -4.00 63.12 -5.27
N VAL A 108 -2.92 63.21 -6.04
CA VAL A 108 -1.99 62.09 -6.26
C VAL A 108 -0.88 62.21 -5.21
N PRO A 109 -0.85 61.38 -4.14
CA PRO A 109 0.10 61.56 -3.04
C PRO A 109 1.50 61.18 -3.50
N LYS A 110 2.29 62.18 -3.88
CA LYS A 110 3.71 62.00 -4.18
C LYS A 110 4.47 61.84 -2.86
N GLN A 111 4.59 60.61 -2.36
CA GLN A 111 5.54 60.31 -1.29
C GLN A 111 6.93 60.79 -1.73
N GLY A 112 7.62 61.53 -0.86
CA GLY A 112 8.98 61.96 -1.12
C GLY A 112 9.87 60.73 -1.33
N TRP A 113 10.45 60.58 -2.51
CA TRP A 113 11.29 59.42 -2.83
C TRP A 113 12.40 59.19 -1.79
N PHE A 114 12.93 60.28 -1.23
CA PHE A 114 13.94 60.27 -0.18
C PHE A 114 13.40 59.77 1.18
N THR A 115 12.16 60.11 1.56
CA THR A 115 11.54 59.63 2.80
C THR A 115 11.15 58.16 2.69
N SER A 116 10.61 57.72 1.57
CA SER A 116 10.31 56.29 1.34
C SER A 116 11.60 55.45 1.26
N LEU A 117 12.67 55.97 0.66
CA LEU A 117 13.98 55.29 0.64
C LEU A 117 14.60 55.18 2.04
N LEU A 118 14.54 56.23 2.86
CA LEU A 118 15.02 56.17 4.26
C LEU A 118 14.22 55.18 5.11
N ILE A 119 12.89 55.23 5.04
CA ILE A 119 12.00 54.32 5.81
C ILE A 119 12.23 52.87 5.40
N ASN A 120 12.38 52.58 4.10
CA ASN A 120 12.66 51.23 3.62
C ASN A 120 14.09 50.75 3.91
N LEU A 121 15.07 51.66 4.03
CA LEU A 121 16.47 51.30 4.32
C LEU A 121 16.72 50.99 5.80
N ILE A 122 15.99 51.60 6.73
CA ILE A 122 16.13 51.39 8.19
C ILE A 122 16.05 49.90 8.58
N PRO A 123 15.05 49.10 8.13
CA PRO A 123 15.01 47.65 8.39
C PRO A 123 16.28 46.90 7.94
N PHE A 124 16.80 47.19 6.75
CA PHE A 124 18.02 46.54 6.24
C PHE A 124 19.26 46.95 7.04
N VAL A 125 19.37 48.21 7.48
CA VAL A 125 20.46 48.67 8.35
C VAL A 125 20.40 48.00 9.72
N ILE A 126 19.21 47.85 10.31
CA ILE A 126 19.03 47.12 11.58
C ILE A 126 19.44 45.64 11.42
N ILE A 127 18.97 44.97 10.37
CA ILE A 127 19.35 43.58 10.07
C ILE A 127 20.86 43.48 9.88
N PHE A 128 21.48 44.38 9.10
CA PHE A 128 22.93 44.40 8.86
C PHE A 128 23.73 44.59 10.15
N LEU A 129 23.33 45.50 11.04
CA LEU A 129 23.99 45.73 12.32
C LEU A 129 23.86 44.52 13.26
N VAL A 130 22.68 43.88 13.33
CA VAL A 130 22.48 42.64 14.10
C VAL A 130 23.31 41.49 13.52
N PHE A 131 23.37 41.35 12.20
CA PHE A 131 24.13 40.29 11.54
C PHE A 131 25.65 40.49 11.67
N TRP A 132 26.14 41.73 11.57
CA TRP A 132 27.54 42.08 11.81
C TRP A 132 27.94 41.83 13.27
N PHE A 133 27.07 42.15 14.23
CA PHE A 133 27.27 41.83 15.65
C PHE A 133 27.28 40.32 15.93
N LEU A 134 26.42 39.54 15.28
CA LEU A 134 26.43 38.07 15.38
C LEU A 134 27.73 37.49 14.81
N LEU A 135 28.16 37.94 13.63
CA LEU A 135 29.43 37.52 13.01
C LEU A 135 30.64 37.89 13.86
N SER A 136 30.62 39.06 14.53
CA SER A 136 31.71 39.48 15.43
C SER A 136 31.78 38.67 16.74
N GLN A 137 30.67 38.05 17.19
CA GLN A 137 30.72 37.02 18.24
C GLN A 137 31.18 35.65 17.71
N MET A 138 30.91 35.34 16.44
CA MET A 138 31.22 34.02 15.88
C MET A 138 32.72 33.82 15.56
N SER A 139 33.47 34.91 15.32
CA SER A 139 34.92 34.87 15.11
C SER A 139 35.71 34.38 16.33
N GLY A 140 35.13 34.43 17.54
CA GLY A 140 35.69 33.84 18.77
C GLY A 140 35.52 32.31 18.89
N ALA A 141 34.81 31.65 17.95
CA ALA A 141 34.42 30.24 18.03
C ALA A 141 34.92 29.39 16.84
N GLY A 142 36.01 29.82 16.18
CA GLY A 142 36.54 29.28 14.91
C GLY A 142 37.07 27.84 14.89
N ARG A 143 36.56 26.92 15.73
CA ARG A 143 36.92 25.49 15.74
C ARG A 143 35.73 24.54 15.52
N GLY A 144 34.50 25.06 15.40
CA GLY A 144 33.28 24.24 15.31
C GLY A 144 32.84 23.82 13.90
N ILE A 145 33.20 24.56 12.85
CA ILE A 145 32.53 24.47 11.54
C ILE A 145 33.07 23.32 10.65
N MET A 146 34.32 22.86 10.83
CA MET A 146 34.86 21.71 10.08
C MET A 146 34.28 20.34 10.47
N ASN A 147 33.36 20.27 11.45
CA ASN A 147 32.72 19.01 11.86
C ASN A 147 31.36 18.75 11.20
N PHE A 148 30.86 19.63 10.31
CA PHE A 148 29.56 19.43 9.65
C PHE A 148 29.54 18.28 8.63
N GLY A 149 30.70 17.87 8.10
CA GLY A 149 30.84 16.75 7.16
C GLY A 149 31.18 15.40 7.79
N LYS A 150 31.32 15.32 9.12
CA LYS A 150 31.42 14.04 9.83
C LYS A 150 30.13 13.83 10.61
N SER A 151 29.25 13.00 10.04
CA SER A 151 28.01 12.62 10.69
C SER A 151 28.30 12.14 12.11
N LYS A 152 27.75 12.81 13.11
CA LYS A 152 27.52 12.18 14.42
C LYS A 152 26.33 11.24 14.25
N ALA A 153 26.50 10.20 13.44
CA ALA A 153 25.50 9.21 13.18
C ALA A 153 25.06 8.63 14.51
N LYS A 154 23.76 8.76 14.81
CA LYS A 154 23.12 7.93 15.81
C LYS A 154 23.33 6.48 15.33
N LEU A 155 23.95 5.66 16.17
CA LEU A 155 24.48 4.34 15.79
C LEU A 155 23.49 3.57 14.92
N VAL A 156 23.98 2.97 13.84
CA VAL A 156 23.28 1.82 13.25
C VAL A 156 23.14 0.81 14.37
N ASN A 157 21.92 0.36 14.66
CA ASN A 157 21.67 -0.56 15.77
C ASN A 157 22.39 -1.89 15.48
N LYS A 158 23.56 -2.09 16.11
CA LYS A 158 24.26 -3.36 16.15
C LYS A 158 23.54 -4.25 17.17
N GLU A 159 22.65 -5.08 16.67
CA GLU A 159 21.90 -6.05 17.47
C GLU A 159 22.56 -7.44 17.34
N HIS A 160 22.47 -8.24 18.39
CA HIS A 160 22.65 -9.68 18.32
C HIS A 160 21.25 -10.27 18.56
N PRO A 161 20.54 -10.73 17.51
CA PRO A 161 19.17 -11.23 17.67
C PRO A 161 19.15 -12.56 18.43
N ASP A 162 18.29 -12.66 19.45
CA ASP A 162 17.97 -13.92 20.13
C ASP A 162 16.92 -14.75 19.37
N VAL A 163 16.37 -14.22 18.28
CA VAL A 163 15.35 -14.86 17.43
C VAL A 163 15.99 -15.92 16.56
N THR A 164 15.38 -17.11 16.50
CA THR A 164 15.88 -18.27 15.74
C THR A 164 14.86 -18.71 14.68
N PHE A 165 15.22 -19.67 13.82
CA PHE A 165 14.23 -20.25 12.88
C PHE A 165 13.04 -20.92 13.61
N ALA A 166 13.19 -21.35 14.86
CA ALA A 166 12.10 -21.92 15.68
C ALA A 166 11.04 -20.90 16.18
N ASP A 167 11.26 -19.61 15.92
CA ASP A 167 10.32 -18.51 16.20
C ASP A 167 9.64 -17.98 14.93
N VAL A 168 10.02 -18.50 13.76
CA VAL A 168 9.42 -18.22 12.45
C VAL A 168 8.62 -19.44 12.00
N ALA A 169 7.46 -19.23 11.37
CA ALA A 169 6.58 -20.31 10.96
C ALA A 169 5.74 -19.91 9.75
N GLY A 170 5.36 -20.90 8.91
CA GLY A 170 4.44 -20.70 7.79
C GLY A 170 5.05 -20.02 6.57
N VAL A 171 6.38 -20.10 6.44
CA VAL A 171 7.19 -19.56 5.33
C VAL A 171 8.34 -20.54 5.05
N ASP A 172 8.01 -21.82 4.98
CA ASP A 172 8.98 -22.92 5.06
C ASP A 172 9.91 -22.95 3.83
N GLU A 173 9.39 -22.64 2.64
CA GLU A 173 10.17 -22.47 1.41
C GLU A 173 11.17 -21.31 1.51
N ALA A 174 10.77 -20.21 2.15
CA ALA A 174 11.65 -19.06 2.38
C ALA A 174 12.69 -19.33 3.49
N LEU A 175 12.44 -20.28 4.39
CA LEU A 175 13.41 -20.75 5.37
C LEU A 175 14.46 -21.65 4.73
N GLU A 176 14.07 -22.61 3.87
CA GLU A 176 15.01 -23.47 3.12
C GLU A 176 15.96 -22.62 2.26
N GLU A 177 15.42 -21.66 1.52
CA GLU A 177 16.16 -20.66 0.73
C GLU A 177 17.16 -19.82 1.54
N LEU A 178 16.90 -19.60 2.83
CA LEU A 178 17.77 -18.82 3.72
C LEU A 178 18.66 -19.70 4.62
N GLU A 179 18.44 -21.01 4.66
CA GLU A 179 19.32 -21.95 5.35
C GLU A 179 20.69 -22.01 4.66
N GLU A 180 20.74 -21.93 3.32
CA GLU A 180 21.99 -21.76 2.55
C GLU A 180 22.77 -20.51 3.00
N ILE A 181 22.06 -19.39 3.21
CA ILE A 181 22.65 -18.10 3.63
C ILE A 181 23.21 -18.20 5.05
N LYS A 182 22.49 -18.87 5.95
CA LYS A 182 22.95 -19.15 7.33
C LYS A 182 24.15 -20.11 7.33
N GLU A 183 24.13 -21.20 6.56
CA GLU A 183 25.25 -22.14 6.49
C GLU A 183 26.50 -21.45 5.93
N PHE A 184 26.34 -20.59 4.92
CA PHE A 184 27.46 -19.80 4.41
C PHE A 184 28.07 -18.87 5.48
N LEU A 185 27.27 -18.19 6.29
CA LEU A 185 27.77 -17.31 7.35
C LEU A 185 28.46 -18.07 8.49
N ALA A 186 27.99 -19.28 8.80
CA ALA A 186 28.58 -20.15 9.81
C ALA A 186 29.86 -20.87 9.33
N GLU A 187 29.86 -21.40 8.09
CA GLU A 187 30.92 -22.23 7.52
C GLU A 187 31.43 -21.74 6.15
N PRO A 188 31.89 -20.47 6.01
CA PRO A 188 32.22 -19.88 4.71
C PRO A 188 33.31 -20.62 3.93
N LYS A 189 34.19 -21.35 4.62
CA LYS A 189 35.26 -22.17 4.00
C LYS A 189 34.69 -23.31 3.14
N LYS A 190 33.61 -23.96 3.59
CA LYS A 190 32.95 -25.08 2.88
C LYS A 190 32.58 -24.69 1.45
N PHE A 191 32.11 -23.45 1.28
CA PHE A 191 31.71 -22.88 -0.01
C PHE A 191 32.90 -22.34 -0.82
N GLN A 192 33.89 -21.73 -0.16
CA GLN A 192 35.11 -21.25 -0.81
C GLN A 192 35.96 -22.39 -1.40
N ASP A 193 36.08 -23.52 -0.70
CA ASP A 193 36.87 -24.69 -1.12
C ASP A 193 36.32 -25.34 -2.41
N VAL A 194 35.00 -25.26 -2.66
CA VAL A 194 34.35 -25.72 -3.89
C VAL A 194 34.22 -24.63 -4.97
N GLY A 195 34.70 -23.42 -4.70
CA GLY A 195 34.63 -22.29 -5.64
C GLY A 195 33.23 -21.69 -5.82
N ALA A 196 32.31 -21.93 -4.89
CA ALA A 196 30.98 -21.34 -4.93
C ALA A 196 31.05 -19.81 -4.74
N LYS A 197 30.30 -19.06 -5.54
CA LYS A 197 30.18 -17.61 -5.40
C LYS A 197 29.09 -17.26 -4.41
N ILE A 198 29.42 -16.37 -3.50
CA ILE A 198 28.56 -15.94 -2.40
C ILE A 198 27.55 -14.92 -2.95
N PRO A 199 26.23 -15.07 -2.69
CA PRO A 199 25.26 -14.04 -3.02
C PRO A 199 25.54 -12.79 -2.18
N LYS A 200 25.87 -11.68 -2.86
CA LYS A 200 26.18 -10.40 -2.18
C LYS A 200 24.95 -9.79 -1.52
N GLY A 201 23.77 -10.02 -2.08
CA GLY A 201 22.51 -9.54 -1.55
C GLY A 201 21.33 -10.47 -1.81
N VAL A 202 20.39 -10.41 -0.88
CA VAL A 202 19.12 -11.14 -0.89
C VAL A 202 17.97 -10.12 -0.78
N LEU A 203 17.01 -10.18 -1.69
CA LEU A 203 15.78 -9.38 -1.62
C LEU A 203 14.63 -10.23 -1.12
N LEU A 204 14.10 -9.90 0.05
CA LEU A 204 12.85 -10.44 0.59
C LEU A 204 11.69 -9.59 0.06
N TYR A 205 10.75 -10.18 -0.68
CA TYR A 205 9.57 -9.48 -1.19
C TYR A 205 8.29 -10.23 -0.89
N GLY A 206 7.19 -9.51 -0.73
CA GLY A 206 5.88 -10.10 -0.42
C GLY A 206 4.99 -9.11 0.33
N ALA A 207 3.78 -9.54 0.69
CA ALA A 207 2.80 -8.69 1.38
C ALA A 207 3.33 -8.10 2.71
N PRO A 208 2.82 -6.95 3.17
CA PRO A 208 3.14 -6.45 4.50
C PRO A 208 2.69 -7.46 5.57
N GLY A 209 3.41 -7.50 6.69
CA GLY A 209 3.05 -8.38 7.82
C GLY A 209 3.46 -9.86 7.69
N THR A 210 4.04 -10.31 6.57
CA THR A 210 4.51 -11.70 6.36
C THR A 210 5.81 -12.06 7.10
N GLY A 211 6.33 -11.16 7.94
CA GLY A 211 7.49 -11.46 8.80
C GLY A 211 8.87 -11.29 8.16
N LYS A 212 9.00 -10.63 7.00
CA LYS A 212 10.31 -10.36 6.33
C LYS A 212 11.43 -9.90 7.28
N THR A 213 11.15 -8.91 8.14
CA THR A 213 12.10 -8.37 9.13
C THR A 213 12.42 -9.37 10.27
N LEU A 214 11.46 -10.22 10.64
CA LEU A 214 11.65 -11.29 11.63
C LEU A 214 12.53 -12.40 11.05
N LEU A 215 12.25 -12.81 9.81
CA LEU A 215 13.00 -13.81 9.06
C LEU A 215 14.47 -13.40 8.89
N ALA A 216 14.74 -12.14 8.50
CA ALA A 216 16.10 -11.62 8.40
C ALA A 216 16.84 -11.59 9.76
N LYS A 217 16.14 -11.30 10.87
CA LYS A 217 16.70 -11.42 12.24
C LYS A 217 16.97 -12.87 12.63
N ALA A 218 16.09 -13.79 12.24
CA ALA A 218 16.24 -15.21 12.52
C ALA A 218 17.47 -15.82 11.83
N VAL A 219 17.74 -15.47 10.57
CA VAL A 219 18.99 -15.87 9.87
C VAL A 219 20.24 -15.41 10.63
N ALA A 220 20.22 -14.18 11.16
CA ALA A 220 21.35 -13.62 11.90
C ALA A 220 21.55 -14.26 13.28
N GLY A 221 20.46 -14.55 14.01
CA GLY A 221 20.50 -15.28 15.28
C GLY A 221 20.98 -16.72 15.11
N GLU A 222 20.44 -17.43 14.10
CA GLU A 222 20.79 -18.81 13.76
C GLU A 222 22.25 -18.96 13.28
N ALA A 223 22.80 -17.93 12.61
CA ALA A 223 24.22 -17.86 12.24
C ALA A 223 25.12 -17.28 13.36
N GLY A 224 24.55 -16.72 14.44
CA GLY A 224 25.29 -16.09 15.54
C GLY A 224 26.05 -14.81 15.16
N VAL A 225 25.69 -14.13 14.07
CA VAL A 225 26.41 -12.96 13.54
C VAL A 225 25.78 -11.62 13.97
N PRO A 226 26.53 -10.51 13.99
CA PRO A 226 25.95 -9.19 14.20
C PRO A 226 24.94 -8.83 13.12
N PHE A 227 23.83 -8.21 13.55
CA PHE A 227 22.77 -7.70 12.68
C PHE A 227 22.76 -6.16 12.71
N TYR A 228 22.89 -5.55 11.55
CA TYR A 228 22.81 -4.10 11.36
C TYR A 228 21.51 -3.74 10.66
N THR A 229 20.61 -3.01 11.34
CA THR A 229 19.31 -2.63 10.78
C THR A 229 19.22 -1.14 10.47
N ILE A 230 18.61 -0.78 9.33
CA ILE A 230 18.29 0.59 8.92
C ILE A 230 17.01 0.59 8.07
N SER A 231 16.20 1.65 8.15
CA SER A 231 15.07 1.81 7.22
C SER A 231 15.53 2.49 5.93
N GLY A 232 14.97 2.07 4.79
CA GLY A 232 15.13 2.75 3.50
C GLY A 232 14.73 4.22 3.57
N SER A 233 13.76 4.57 4.43
CA SER A 233 13.38 5.96 4.70
C SER A 233 14.48 6.79 5.37
N ASP A 234 15.35 6.19 6.17
CA ASP A 234 16.43 6.89 6.91
C ASP A 234 17.56 7.38 6.00
N PHE A 235 17.57 6.90 4.75
CA PHE A 235 18.48 7.34 3.70
C PHE A 235 17.96 8.54 2.90
N VAL A 236 16.68 8.92 3.04
CA VAL A 236 16.06 10.02 2.28
C VAL A 236 15.95 11.27 3.16
N GLU A 237 16.84 12.23 2.96
CA GLU A 237 16.88 13.50 3.70
C GLU A 237 16.73 14.74 2.81
N MET A 238 16.41 15.89 3.41
CA MET A 238 16.33 17.19 2.71
C MET A 238 17.71 17.71 2.22
N TYR A 239 18.80 17.07 2.62
CA TYR A 239 20.17 17.51 2.33
C TYR A 239 20.86 16.53 1.38
N VAL A 240 21.08 16.99 0.14
CA VAL A 240 21.78 16.24 -0.91
C VAL A 240 23.11 15.69 -0.40
N GLY A 241 23.31 14.38 -0.58
CA GLY A 241 24.54 13.66 -0.21
C GLY A 241 24.59 13.13 1.23
N VAL A 242 23.64 13.45 2.11
CA VAL A 242 23.59 12.88 3.48
C VAL A 242 23.27 11.38 3.44
N GLY A 243 22.25 10.97 2.67
CA GLY A 243 21.94 9.55 2.44
C GLY A 243 23.14 8.76 1.92
N ALA A 244 23.80 9.25 0.87
CA ALA A 244 25.02 8.65 0.34
C ALA A 244 26.17 8.55 1.36
N SER A 245 26.32 9.52 2.27
CA SER A 245 27.32 9.39 3.36
C SER A 245 26.94 8.27 4.34
N ARG A 246 25.65 8.18 4.73
CA ARG A 246 25.14 7.12 5.62
C ARG A 246 25.37 5.72 5.03
N VAL A 247 25.19 5.55 3.72
CA VAL A 247 25.48 4.30 3.01
C VAL A 247 26.96 3.91 3.15
N ARG A 248 27.90 4.85 2.92
CA ARG A 248 29.34 4.57 3.09
C ARG A 248 29.68 4.21 4.55
N ASP A 249 29.20 5.01 5.50
CA ASP A 249 29.45 4.82 6.93
C ASP A 249 28.91 3.46 7.43
N LEU A 250 27.76 3.02 6.91
CA LEU A 250 27.16 1.70 7.18
C LEU A 250 28.03 0.55 6.65
N PHE A 251 28.45 0.63 5.39
CA PHE A 251 29.24 -0.42 4.76
C PHE A 251 30.67 -0.48 5.33
N GLU A 252 31.27 0.66 5.70
CA GLU A 252 32.57 0.67 6.41
C GLU A 252 32.46 0.01 7.79
N GLN A 253 31.38 0.27 8.55
CA GLN A 253 31.14 -0.41 9.83
C GLN A 253 30.93 -1.92 9.68
N ALA A 254 30.17 -2.35 8.67
CA ALA A 254 29.94 -3.77 8.38
C ALA A 254 31.24 -4.49 7.95
N LYS A 255 32.03 -3.89 7.06
CA LYS A 255 33.36 -4.42 6.65
C LYS A 255 34.28 -4.62 7.87
N ASN A 256 34.28 -3.69 8.83
CA ASN A 256 35.05 -3.78 10.07
C ASN A 256 34.50 -4.79 11.11
N ASN A 257 33.29 -5.33 10.91
CA ASN A 257 32.62 -6.27 11.83
C ASN A 257 32.21 -7.58 11.12
N SER A 258 32.86 -7.92 10.01
CA SER A 258 32.63 -9.16 9.25
C SER A 258 33.03 -10.42 10.05
N PRO A 259 32.26 -11.53 10.00
CA PRO A 259 31.02 -11.71 9.24
C PRO A 259 29.82 -11.02 9.89
N CYS A 260 28.93 -10.41 9.10
CA CYS A 260 27.70 -9.77 9.59
C CYS A 260 26.63 -9.64 8.50
N ILE A 261 25.39 -9.37 8.92
CA ILE A 261 24.26 -9.06 8.04
C ILE A 261 23.94 -7.56 8.13
N ILE A 262 23.76 -6.92 6.98
CA ILE A 262 23.10 -5.61 6.86
C ILE A 262 21.66 -5.86 6.41
N PHE A 263 20.68 -5.32 7.12
CA PHE A 263 19.27 -5.35 6.77
C PHE A 263 18.76 -3.95 6.45
N ILE A 264 18.18 -3.77 5.25
CA ILE A 264 17.48 -2.56 4.83
C ILE A 264 15.99 -2.87 4.65
N ASP A 265 15.15 -2.37 5.57
CA ASP A 265 13.69 -2.42 5.39
C ASP A 265 13.23 -1.34 4.40
N GLU A 266 12.04 -1.48 3.81
CA GLU A 266 11.45 -0.49 2.87
C GLU A 266 12.44 0.04 1.81
N ILE A 267 13.20 -0.87 1.16
CA ILE A 267 14.25 -0.50 0.17
C ILE A 267 13.68 0.31 -0.99
N ASP A 268 12.38 0.21 -1.29
CA ASP A 268 11.67 1.00 -2.29
C ASP A 268 11.63 2.51 -2.00
N ALA A 269 11.91 2.95 -0.77
CA ALA A 269 12.06 4.38 -0.45
C ALA A 269 13.23 5.04 -1.22
N VAL A 270 14.35 4.33 -1.38
CA VAL A 270 15.54 4.78 -2.14
C VAL A 270 15.70 4.07 -3.49
N GLY A 271 15.21 2.85 -3.60
CA GLY A 271 15.38 1.98 -4.76
C GLY A 271 14.35 2.18 -5.87
N ARG A 272 13.42 3.13 -5.75
CA ARG A 272 12.35 3.33 -6.75
C ARG A 272 12.89 3.77 -8.10
N GLN A 273 12.40 3.14 -9.17
CA GLN A 273 12.72 3.48 -10.55
C GLN A 273 12.35 4.93 -10.89
N ARG A 274 13.15 5.55 -11.77
CA ARG A 274 12.94 6.91 -12.27
C ARG A 274 11.57 7.12 -12.90
N GLY A 275 10.70 7.88 -12.24
CA GLY A 275 9.49 8.48 -12.81
C GLY A 275 9.70 9.96 -13.15
N ALA A 276 8.90 10.51 -14.07
CA ALA A 276 9.01 11.88 -14.56
C ALA A 276 8.48 12.95 -13.57
N GLY A 277 8.96 12.92 -12.32
CA GLY A 277 8.65 13.91 -11.30
C GLY A 277 9.36 15.23 -11.56
N MET A 278 8.61 16.26 -11.96
CA MET A 278 9.14 17.60 -12.24
C MET A 278 9.43 18.37 -10.93
N GLY A 279 10.40 17.91 -10.14
CA GLY A 279 10.78 18.53 -8.86
C GLY A 279 12.06 17.94 -8.25
N GLY A 280 12.93 18.79 -7.70
CA GLY A 280 14.30 18.48 -7.26
C GLY A 280 14.48 17.58 -6.03
N GLY A 281 13.55 16.64 -5.78
CA GLY A 281 13.72 15.54 -4.81
C GLY A 281 14.38 14.29 -5.40
N HIS A 282 14.63 14.26 -6.71
CA HIS A 282 15.26 13.12 -7.39
C HIS A 282 16.77 13.01 -7.11
N ASP A 283 17.49 14.13 -7.10
CA ASP A 283 18.97 14.14 -7.04
C ASP A 283 19.53 13.43 -5.79
N GLU A 284 18.88 13.58 -4.64
CA GLU A 284 19.32 13.01 -3.37
C GLU A 284 19.08 11.49 -3.31
N ARG A 285 17.91 11.03 -3.76
CA ARG A 285 17.57 9.60 -3.85
C ARG A 285 18.45 8.90 -4.86
N GLU A 286 18.62 9.49 -6.05
CA GLU A 286 19.50 8.93 -7.08
C GLU A 286 20.96 8.88 -6.64
N GLN A 287 21.46 9.91 -5.96
CA GLN A 287 22.84 9.88 -5.44
C GLN A 287 23.01 8.76 -4.39
N THR A 288 22.02 8.58 -3.52
CA THR A 288 22.07 7.56 -2.46
C THR A 288 21.91 6.14 -3.02
N LEU A 289 21.01 5.94 -3.97
CA LEU A 289 20.87 4.69 -4.73
C LEU A 289 22.17 4.33 -5.46
N ASN A 290 22.75 5.27 -6.23
CA ASN A 290 24.02 5.03 -6.92
C ASN A 290 25.16 4.71 -5.95
N GLN A 291 25.19 5.34 -4.77
CA GLN A 291 26.18 5.00 -3.74
C GLN A 291 25.98 3.58 -3.18
N LEU A 292 24.74 3.14 -2.99
CA LEU A 292 24.43 1.77 -2.56
C LEU A 292 24.91 0.75 -3.60
N LEU A 293 24.63 1.01 -4.89
CA LEU A 293 25.11 0.18 -6.00
C LEU A 293 26.64 0.08 -6.04
N VAL A 294 27.35 1.21 -5.85
CA VAL A 294 28.82 1.26 -5.81
C VAL A 294 29.40 0.46 -4.64
N GLU A 295 28.79 0.53 -3.45
CA GLU A 295 29.26 -0.25 -2.30
C GLU A 295 28.97 -1.76 -2.44
N MET A 296 27.84 -2.15 -3.04
CA MET A 296 27.51 -3.55 -3.34
C MET A 296 28.46 -4.15 -4.38
N ASP A 297 28.69 -3.44 -5.49
CA ASP A 297 29.65 -3.84 -6.52
C ASP A 297 31.08 -3.91 -5.93
N GLY A 298 31.41 -3.00 -5.00
CA GLY A 298 32.70 -2.86 -4.32
C GLY A 298 33.04 -3.92 -3.25
N PHE A 299 32.14 -4.85 -2.90
CA PHE A 299 32.51 -6.00 -2.07
C PHE A 299 33.44 -6.96 -2.82
N ASP A 300 34.59 -7.27 -2.23
CA ASP A 300 35.39 -8.44 -2.61
C ASP A 300 34.72 -9.72 -2.09
N ALA A 301 34.86 -10.84 -2.82
CA ALA A 301 34.27 -12.13 -2.45
C ALA A 301 34.88 -12.72 -1.16
N THR A 302 35.97 -12.14 -0.66
CA THR A 302 36.59 -12.49 0.63
C THR A 302 35.90 -11.83 1.83
N THR A 303 35.04 -10.83 1.61
CA THR A 303 34.39 -10.05 2.67
C THR A 303 33.02 -10.66 2.98
N ASN A 304 32.92 -11.45 4.05
CA ASN A 304 31.72 -12.19 4.48
C ASN A 304 30.58 -11.28 5.04
N VAL A 305 30.14 -10.30 4.25
CA VAL A 305 29.03 -9.39 4.58
C VAL A 305 27.90 -9.63 3.58
N ILE A 306 26.69 -9.86 4.09
CA ILE A 306 25.50 -10.09 3.27
C ILE A 306 24.52 -8.93 3.46
N LEU A 307 24.00 -8.40 2.35
CA LEU A 307 22.96 -7.39 2.34
C LEU A 307 21.59 -8.04 2.13
N ILE A 308 20.75 -8.06 3.17
CA ILE A 308 19.35 -8.45 3.06
C ILE A 308 18.52 -7.16 2.92
N ALA A 309 17.63 -7.09 1.94
CA ALA A 309 16.68 -5.99 1.81
C ALA A 309 15.25 -6.50 1.82
N ALA A 310 14.30 -5.71 2.34
CA ALA A 310 12.88 -6.04 2.31
C ALA A 310 12.09 -4.99 1.52
N THR A 311 11.11 -5.47 0.73
CA THR A 311 10.14 -4.62 0.03
C THR A 311 8.73 -5.22 0.09
N ASN A 312 7.72 -4.36 0.07
CA ASN A 312 6.33 -4.76 -0.22
C ASN A 312 5.98 -4.60 -1.71
N ARG A 313 6.88 -3.99 -2.49
CA ARG A 313 6.70 -3.54 -3.87
C ARG A 313 7.96 -3.82 -4.70
N PRO A 314 8.18 -5.07 -5.17
CA PRO A 314 9.29 -5.38 -6.06
C PRO A 314 9.11 -4.73 -7.45
N ASP A 315 7.87 -4.44 -7.83
CA ASP A 315 7.44 -3.81 -9.10
C ASP A 315 8.05 -2.43 -9.34
N VAL A 316 8.25 -1.63 -8.28
CA VAL A 316 8.74 -0.26 -8.41
C VAL A 316 10.26 -0.12 -8.32
N LEU A 317 10.99 -1.21 -8.05
CA LEU A 317 12.43 -1.15 -7.84
C LEU A 317 13.17 -0.92 -9.17
N ASP A 318 14.23 -0.10 -9.13
CA ASP A 318 15.11 0.10 -10.28
C ASP A 318 15.73 -1.26 -10.68
N PRO A 319 15.55 -1.71 -11.94
CA PRO A 319 16.09 -2.98 -12.40
C PRO A 319 17.62 -3.12 -12.26
N ALA A 320 18.36 -2.03 -12.01
CA ALA A 320 19.77 -2.06 -11.66
C ALA A 320 20.05 -2.74 -10.31
N LEU A 321 19.14 -2.68 -9.33
CA LEU A 321 19.28 -3.36 -8.03
C LEU A 321 19.20 -4.89 -8.17
N LEU A 322 18.40 -5.37 -9.12
CA LEU A 322 18.08 -6.79 -9.34
C LEU A 322 19.07 -7.51 -10.29
N ARG A 323 20.20 -6.87 -10.63
CA ARG A 323 21.20 -7.46 -11.55
C ARG A 323 22.18 -8.38 -10.80
N PRO A 324 22.67 -9.44 -11.46
CA PRO A 324 23.75 -10.28 -10.92
C PRO A 324 24.96 -9.50 -10.40
N GLY A 325 25.44 -9.85 -9.21
CA GLY A 325 26.41 -9.10 -8.40
C GLY A 325 25.78 -8.20 -7.31
N ARG A 326 24.45 -8.16 -7.19
CA ARG A 326 23.70 -7.27 -6.28
C ARG A 326 22.63 -8.04 -5.51
N PHE A 327 21.32 -7.79 -5.71
CA PHE A 327 20.26 -8.64 -5.15
C PHE A 327 20.04 -9.87 -6.04
N ASP A 328 20.98 -10.79 -5.93
CA ASP A 328 21.11 -11.97 -6.79
C ASP A 328 20.10 -13.06 -6.42
N ARG A 329 19.77 -13.16 -5.13
CA ARG A 329 18.69 -14.01 -4.63
C ARG A 329 17.46 -13.16 -4.37
N GLN A 330 16.31 -13.59 -4.88
CA GLN A 330 15.03 -12.96 -4.62
C GLN A 330 14.15 -14.03 -3.98
N VAL A 331 13.82 -13.85 -2.70
CA VAL A 331 13.05 -14.82 -1.91
C VAL A 331 11.65 -14.23 -1.68
N GLN A 332 10.64 -14.93 -2.16
CA GLN A 332 9.25 -14.56 -1.98
C GLN A 332 8.81 -15.00 -0.57
N VAL A 333 8.27 -14.06 0.21
CA VAL A 333 7.75 -14.29 1.57
C VAL A 333 6.24 -14.13 1.52
N GLU A 334 5.56 -15.24 1.23
CA GLU A 334 4.12 -15.31 1.02
C GLU A 334 3.31 -15.15 2.30
N ALA A 335 1.98 -15.09 2.15
CA ALA A 335 1.07 -15.21 3.29
C ALA A 335 0.97 -16.70 3.70
N PRO A 336 0.90 -16.99 5.02
CA PRO A 336 0.93 -18.36 5.51
C PRO A 336 -0.30 -19.19 5.11
N ASP A 337 -0.06 -20.45 4.75
CA ASP A 337 -1.09 -21.48 4.55
C ASP A 337 -1.80 -21.83 5.88
N MET A 338 -2.87 -22.63 5.81
CA MET A 338 -3.60 -23.11 6.98
C MET A 338 -2.72 -23.66 8.11
N LYS A 339 -1.69 -24.46 7.80
CA LYS A 339 -0.77 -25.03 8.79
C LYS A 339 0.16 -23.96 9.37
N GLY A 340 0.72 -23.12 8.52
CA GLY A 340 1.51 -21.96 8.88
C GLY A 340 0.76 -21.02 9.81
N ARG A 341 -0.50 -20.69 9.52
CA ARG A 341 -1.38 -19.89 10.38
C ARG A 341 -1.55 -20.54 11.75
N GLN A 342 -1.81 -21.85 11.82
CA GLN A 342 -1.90 -22.58 13.08
C GLN A 342 -0.57 -22.53 13.86
N HIS A 343 0.58 -22.69 13.21
CA HIS A 343 1.89 -22.66 13.87
C HIS A 343 2.27 -21.25 14.35
N ILE A 344 2.01 -20.21 13.55
CA ILE A 344 2.18 -18.80 13.96
C ILE A 344 1.31 -18.48 15.19
N LEU A 345 0.05 -18.93 15.21
CA LEU A 345 -0.83 -18.80 16.38
C LEU A 345 -0.24 -19.53 17.60
N GLN A 346 0.34 -20.72 17.44
CA GLN A 346 1.01 -21.44 18.54
C GLN A 346 2.22 -20.67 19.08
N VAL A 347 3.07 -20.10 18.21
CA VAL A 347 4.24 -19.28 18.63
C VAL A 347 3.77 -18.08 19.45
N HIS A 348 2.79 -17.32 18.95
CA HIS A 348 2.26 -16.14 19.66
C HIS A 348 1.38 -16.47 20.88
N ALA A 349 0.90 -17.71 21.00
CA ALA A 349 0.19 -18.22 22.17
C ALA A 349 1.10 -18.58 23.35
N ARG A 350 2.38 -18.94 23.12
CA ARG A 350 3.33 -19.43 24.16
C ARG A 350 3.35 -18.57 25.43
N ASN A 351 3.20 -17.24 25.30
CA ASN A 351 3.25 -16.26 26.38
C ASN A 351 1.87 -15.70 26.80
N LYS A 352 0.76 -16.39 26.50
CA LYS A 352 -0.60 -15.92 26.78
C LYS A 352 -1.42 -16.98 27.54
N PRO A 353 -2.22 -16.61 28.55
CA PRO A 353 -3.05 -17.55 29.29
C PRO A 353 -4.30 -17.91 28.47
N LEU A 354 -4.22 -18.94 27.63
CA LEU A 354 -5.36 -19.50 26.89
C LEU A 354 -6.16 -20.48 27.77
N ALA A 355 -7.47 -20.55 27.55
CA ALA A 355 -8.33 -21.57 28.14
C ALA A 355 -8.10 -22.95 27.48
N PRO A 356 -8.26 -24.09 28.21
CA PRO A 356 -7.99 -25.42 27.67
C PRO A 356 -8.87 -25.84 26.48
N ASN A 357 -9.97 -25.14 26.23
CA ASN A 357 -10.92 -25.38 25.14
C ASN A 357 -10.67 -24.50 23.90
N VAL A 358 -9.57 -23.74 23.86
CA VAL A 358 -9.19 -22.93 22.68
C VAL A 358 -8.54 -23.83 21.64
N ASP A 359 -9.21 -24.05 20.51
CA ASP A 359 -8.65 -24.75 19.35
C ASP A 359 -8.07 -23.76 18.32
N LEU A 360 -6.73 -23.65 18.30
CA LEU A 360 -6.01 -22.79 17.37
C LEU A 360 -6.12 -23.24 15.90
N ALA A 361 -6.45 -24.51 15.61
CA ALA A 361 -6.72 -24.96 14.24
C ALA A 361 -8.06 -24.42 13.73
N MET A 362 -9.08 -24.32 14.59
CA MET A 362 -10.34 -23.65 14.26
C MET A 362 -10.19 -22.13 14.11
N VAL A 363 -9.27 -21.51 14.87
CA VAL A 363 -8.88 -20.11 14.65
C VAL A 363 -8.23 -19.93 13.27
N ALA A 364 -7.24 -20.77 12.92
CA ALA A 364 -6.53 -20.70 11.63
C ALA A 364 -7.46 -20.84 10.41
N LYS A 365 -8.50 -21.68 10.52
CA LYS A 365 -9.57 -21.83 9.52
C LYS A 365 -10.44 -20.59 9.35
N ARG A 366 -10.58 -19.77 10.40
CA ARG A 366 -11.39 -18.55 10.41
C ARG A 366 -10.62 -17.28 10.07
N THR A 367 -9.33 -17.42 9.80
CA THR A 367 -8.43 -16.33 9.41
C THR A 367 -7.75 -16.59 8.05
N PRO A 368 -8.46 -16.99 6.97
CA PRO A 368 -7.83 -17.18 5.66
C PRO A 368 -7.28 -15.85 5.14
N GLY A 369 -6.12 -15.89 4.49
CA GLY A 369 -5.44 -14.70 3.97
C GLY A 369 -4.82 -13.75 5.01
N PHE A 370 -4.89 -14.07 6.31
CA PHE A 370 -4.24 -13.27 7.35
C PHE A 370 -2.72 -13.41 7.28
N SER A 371 -2.00 -12.30 7.39
CA SER A 371 -0.54 -12.32 7.55
C SER A 371 -0.15 -12.75 8.98
N GLY A 372 1.13 -13.08 9.19
CA GLY A 372 1.63 -13.40 10.53
C GLY A 372 1.42 -12.25 11.53
N ALA A 373 1.56 -11.00 11.07
CA ALA A 373 1.26 -9.82 11.88
C ALA A 373 -0.23 -9.70 12.26
N ASP A 374 -1.16 -10.08 11.37
CA ASP A 374 -2.59 -10.06 11.67
C ASP A 374 -2.96 -11.11 12.72
N LEU A 375 -2.39 -12.32 12.63
CA LEU A 375 -2.57 -13.38 13.62
C LEU A 375 -2.00 -13.00 15.00
N ALA A 376 -0.80 -12.39 15.01
CA ALA A 376 -0.21 -11.83 16.22
C ALA A 376 -1.13 -10.75 16.84
N ASN A 377 -1.74 -9.91 15.99
CA ASN A 377 -2.68 -8.87 16.40
C ASN A 377 -4.00 -9.45 16.94
N VAL A 378 -4.57 -10.51 16.34
CA VAL A 378 -5.75 -11.22 16.88
C VAL A 378 -5.50 -11.69 18.31
N LEU A 379 -4.39 -12.40 18.56
CA LEU A 379 -4.07 -12.88 19.91
C LEU A 379 -3.68 -11.75 20.88
N ASN A 380 -3.25 -10.60 20.37
CA ASN A 380 -3.02 -9.41 21.19
C ASN A 380 -4.34 -8.72 21.58
N GLU A 381 -5.24 -8.49 20.63
CA GLU A 381 -6.57 -7.92 20.87
C GLU A 381 -7.42 -8.84 21.75
N ALA A 382 -7.31 -10.17 21.61
CA ALA A 382 -7.94 -11.14 22.52
C ALA A 382 -7.44 -10.97 23.97
N ALA A 383 -6.13 -10.76 24.17
CA ALA A 383 -5.58 -10.47 25.51
C ALA A 383 -6.08 -9.11 26.06
N LEU A 384 -6.16 -8.07 25.22
CA LEU A 384 -6.68 -6.76 25.61
C LEU A 384 -8.19 -6.77 25.93
N LEU A 385 -8.99 -7.53 25.17
CA LEU A 385 -10.40 -7.79 25.44
C LEU A 385 -10.60 -8.56 26.75
N THR A 386 -9.78 -9.58 27.01
CA THR A 386 -9.76 -10.35 28.26
C THR A 386 -9.49 -9.45 29.47
N ALA A 387 -8.43 -8.66 29.42
CA ALA A 387 -8.06 -7.72 30.49
C ALA A 387 -9.13 -6.64 30.72
N ARG A 388 -9.70 -6.09 29.65
CA ARG A 388 -10.80 -5.08 29.70
C ARG A 388 -12.09 -5.65 30.30
N SER A 389 -12.36 -6.94 30.10
CA SER A 389 -13.48 -7.65 30.71
C SER A 389 -13.19 -8.17 32.13
N SER A 390 -12.03 -7.80 32.71
CA SER A 390 -11.55 -8.27 34.01
C SER A 390 -11.45 -9.80 34.14
N LYS A 391 -11.34 -10.52 33.01
CA LYS A 391 -11.01 -11.95 32.95
C LYS A 391 -9.49 -12.12 33.03
N THR A 392 -9.02 -13.28 33.49
CA THR A 392 -7.59 -13.64 33.60
C THR A 392 -7.12 -14.63 32.55
N VAL A 393 -8.04 -15.27 31.84
CA VAL A 393 -7.79 -16.32 30.84
C VAL A 393 -8.56 -15.96 29.58
N ILE A 394 -7.92 -16.13 28.42
CA ILE A 394 -8.47 -15.87 27.09
C ILE A 394 -9.28 -17.11 26.67
N ASP A 395 -10.58 -16.92 26.43
CA ASP A 395 -11.49 -17.95 25.92
C ASP A 395 -11.75 -17.79 24.41
N MET A 396 -12.41 -18.80 23.81
CA MET A 396 -12.71 -18.81 22.39
C MET A 396 -13.67 -17.67 21.98
N GLU A 397 -14.61 -17.29 22.84
CA GLU A 397 -15.54 -16.16 22.61
C GLU A 397 -14.78 -14.84 22.42
N ILE A 398 -13.73 -14.61 23.22
CA ILE A 398 -12.90 -13.41 23.11
C ILE A 398 -11.95 -13.46 21.91
N ILE A 399 -11.48 -14.65 21.51
CA ILE A 399 -10.72 -14.80 20.26
C ILE A 399 -11.62 -14.51 19.06
N ASP A 400 -12.87 -14.96 19.09
CA ASP A 400 -13.88 -14.66 18.07
C ASP A 400 -14.18 -13.15 17.95
N GLU A 401 -14.38 -12.47 19.08
CA GLU A 401 -14.51 -11.00 19.11
C GLU A 401 -13.22 -10.30 18.61
N ALA A 402 -12.04 -10.89 18.85
CA ALA A 402 -10.78 -10.35 18.34
C ALA A 402 -10.64 -10.52 16.81
N ILE A 403 -11.02 -11.68 16.25
CA ILE A 403 -11.08 -11.91 14.80
C ILE A 403 -12.04 -10.90 14.15
N ASP A 404 -13.28 -10.82 14.66
CA ASP A 404 -14.28 -9.86 14.20
C ASP A 404 -13.75 -8.41 14.21
N ARG A 405 -13.00 -8.06 15.26
CA ARG A 405 -12.43 -6.73 15.48
C ARG A 405 -11.26 -6.42 14.56
N VAL A 406 -10.48 -7.42 14.14
CA VAL A 406 -9.42 -7.26 13.12
C VAL A 406 -10.03 -7.13 11.72
N ILE A 407 -11.07 -7.92 11.39
CA ILE A 407 -11.73 -7.89 10.06
C ILE A 407 -12.58 -6.63 9.86
N ALA A 408 -13.52 -6.37 10.76
CA ALA A 408 -14.57 -5.37 10.59
C ALA A 408 -14.41 -4.14 11.50
N GLY A 409 -13.39 -4.14 12.36
CA GLY A 409 -13.17 -3.09 13.36
C GLY A 409 -14.02 -3.26 14.63
N PRO A 410 -13.85 -2.35 15.61
CA PRO A 410 -14.58 -2.43 16.88
C PRO A 410 -16.09 -2.23 16.70
N GLN A 411 -16.86 -2.95 17.53
CA GLN A 411 -18.32 -2.82 17.63
C GLN A 411 -18.72 -1.40 18.08
N LYS A 412 -19.64 -0.76 17.35
CA LYS A 412 -20.14 0.59 17.64
C LYS A 412 -21.37 0.58 18.55
N ARG A 413 -21.16 0.36 19.85
CA ARG A 413 -22.23 0.34 20.88
C ARG A 413 -23.05 1.64 20.96
N THR A 414 -22.53 2.76 20.46
CA THR A 414 -23.24 4.06 20.42
C THR A 414 -24.09 4.27 19.16
N ARG A 415 -23.91 3.46 18.09
CA ARG A 415 -24.77 3.51 16.90
C ARG A 415 -25.97 2.59 17.11
N LEU A 416 -26.91 3.03 17.94
CA LEU A 416 -28.22 2.41 18.05
C LEU A 416 -28.95 2.61 16.72
N MET A 417 -29.19 1.51 16.01
CA MET A 417 -30.06 1.49 14.84
C MET A 417 -31.52 1.55 15.27
N ASN A 418 -32.37 2.18 14.46
CA ASN A 418 -33.82 2.09 14.63
C ASN A 418 -34.30 0.67 14.26
N ASP A 419 -35.43 0.22 14.80
CA ASP A 419 -35.95 -1.15 14.55
C ASP A 419 -36.18 -1.43 13.06
N LYS A 420 -36.59 -0.41 12.28
CA LYS A 420 -36.67 -0.52 10.81
C LYS A 420 -35.30 -0.76 10.17
N GLU A 421 -34.25 -0.10 10.63
CA GLU A 421 -32.88 -0.27 10.09
C GLU A 421 -32.30 -1.62 10.49
N ARG A 422 -32.58 -2.10 11.71
CA ARG A 422 -32.24 -3.46 12.16
C ARG A 422 -32.94 -4.52 11.29
N LEU A 423 -34.24 -4.34 11.04
CA LEU A 423 -35.03 -5.24 10.19
C LEU A 423 -34.48 -5.27 8.75
N VAL A 424 -34.19 -4.12 8.15
CA VAL A 424 -33.56 -4.05 6.82
C VAL A 424 -32.21 -4.75 6.81
N THR A 425 -31.36 -4.49 7.81
CA THR A 425 -30.04 -5.14 7.95
C THR A 425 -30.18 -6.66 8.10
N ALA A 426 -31.16 -7.15 8.87
CA ALA A 426 -31.41 -8.59 9.05
C ALA A 426 -31.80 -9.28 7.73
N TYR A 427 -32.64 -8.66 6.90
CA TYR A 427 -32.95 -9.19 5.57
C TYR A 427 -31.79 -9.05 4.59
N HIS A 428 -31.00 -7.99 4.68
CA HIS A 428 -29.82 -7.78 3.82
C HIS A 428 -28.77 -8.87 4.06
N GLU A 429 -28.35 -9.05 5.32
CA GLU A 429 -27.38 -10.09 5.69
C GLU A 429 -27.96 -11.51 5.52
N GLY A 430 -29.23 -11.69 5.89
CA GLY A 430 -29.95 -12.94 5.62
C GLY A 430 -30.03 -13.26 4.13
N GLY A 431 -30.11 -12.24 3.27
CA GLY A 431 -30.09 -12.35 1.82
C GLY A 431 -28.77 -12.91 1.29
N HIS A 432 -27.64 -12.31 1.70
CA HIS A 432 -26.31 -12.82 1.39
C HIS A 432 -26.14 -14.27 1.85
N ALA A 433 -26.50 -14.57 3.11
CA ALA A 433 -26.33 -15.90 3.69
C ALA A 433 -27.20 -16.97 3.01
N LEU A 434 -28.46 -16.65 2.69
CA LEU A 434 -29.37 -17.59 2.03
C LEU A 434 -29.00 -17.83 0.56
N VAL A 435 -28.56 -16.82 -0.18
CA VAL A 435 -28.04 -17.04 -1.54
C VAL A 435 -26.79 -17.92 -1.50
N ALA A 436 -25.87 -17.68 -0.56
CA ALA A 436 -24.71 -18.57 -0.37
C ALA A 436 -25.12 -20.02 -0.06
N ALA A 437 -26.15 -20.25 0.76
CA ALA A 437 -26.64 -21.61 1.05
C ALA A 437 -27.34 -22.28 -0.15
N ALA A 438 -28.06 -21.51 -0.97
CA ALA A 438 -28.84 -22.00 -2.11
C ALA A 438 -28.02 -22.23 -3.39
N MET A 439 -26.86 -21.61 -3.52
CA MET A 439 -25.94 -21.86 -4.63
C MET A 439 -25.18 -23.20 -4.46
N ASN A 440 -24.44 -23.63 -5.50
CA ASN A 440 -23.83 -24.97 -5.55
C ASN A 440 -22.33 -24.94 -5.28
N ASP A 441 -21.63 -23.96 -5.83
CA ASP A 441 -20.18 -23.83 -5.84
C ASP A 441 -19.74 -22.69 -4.88
N THR A 442 -20.56 -22.41 -3.87
CA THR A 442 -20.29 -21.50 -2.75
C THR A 442 -19.66 -22.22 -1.55
N ASP A 443 -18.76 -21.52 -0.88
CA ASP A 443 -18.25 -21.93 0.42
C ASP A 443 -19.32 -21.78 1.54
N PRO A 444 -19.21 -22.53 2.65
CA PRO A 444 -20.22 -22.50 3.71
C PRO A 444 -20.27 -21.14 4.44
N VAL A 445 -21.49 -20.69 4.76
CA VAL A 445 -21.70 -19.57 5.69
C VAL A 445 -21.34 -20.02 7.10
N THR A 446 -20.43 -19.31 7.75
CA THR A 446 -19.94 -19.64 9.10
C THR A 446 -20.46 -18.70 10.18
N LYS A 447 -20.85 -17.47 9.82
CA LYS A 447 -21.39 -16.48 10.76
C LYS A 447 -22.20 -15.42 10.03
N VAL A 448 -23.28 -14.95 10.65
CA VAL A 448 -24.06 -13.80 10.19
C VAL A 448 -24.31 -12.88 11.38
N THR A 449 -24.16 -11.56 11.24
CA THR A 449 -24.50 -10.62 12.30
C THR A 449 -25.03 -9.29 11.80
N ILE A 450 -26.00 -8.74 12.54
CA ILE A 450 -26.59 -7.41 12.30
C ILE A 450 -25.98 -6.33 13.22
N LEU A 451 -24.86 -6.62 13.87
CA LEU A 451 -24.21 -5.71 14.81
C LEU A 451 -23.23 -4.76 14.10
N PRO A 452 -23.35 -3.43 14.29
CA PRO A 452 -22.55 -2.47 13.54
C PRO A 452 -21.08 -2.48 13.99
N ARG A 453 -20.18 -2.83 13.06
CA ARG A 453 -18.72 -2.79 13.24
C ARG A 453 -18.08 -1.84 12.23
N GLY A 454 -17.13 -1.01 12.70
CA GLY A 454 -16.37 -0.13 11.81
C GLY A 454 -17.26 0.77 10.92
N ARG A 455 -17.31 0.49 9.61
CA ARG A 455 -18.20 1.17 8.65
C ARG A 455 -19.48 0.36 8.35
N ALA A 456 -19.46 -0.95 8.53
CA ALA A 456 -20.54 -1.87 8.17
C ALA A 456 -21.73 -1.81 9.16
N LEU A 457 -22.93 -2.14 8.67
CA LEU A 457 -24.16 -2.20 9.47
C LEU A 457 -24.36 -3.62 10.04
N GLY A 458 -24.25 -4.64 9.20
CA GLY A 458 -24.00 -6.04 9.58
C GLY A 458 -22.80 -6.58 8.80
N TYR A 459 -22.60 -7.89 8.83
CA TYR A 459 -21.86 -8.62 7.79
C TYR A 459 -22.16 -10.13 7.83
N THR A 460 -21.99 -10.75 6.67
CA THR A 460 -22.07 -12.19 6.44
C THR A 460 -20.67 -12.74 6.17
N MET A 461 -20.31 -13.83 6.84
CA MET A 461 -19.01 -14.46 6.74
C MET A 461 -19.14 -15.83 6.08
N VAL A 462 -18.64 -15.91 4.85
CA VAL A 462 -18.47 -17.12 4.05
C VAL A 462 -16.98 -17.47 4.08
N LEU A 463 -16.62 -18.69 4.47
CA LEU A 463 -15.22 -19.11 4.62
C LEU A 463 -14.95 -20.43 3.90
N PRO A 464 -13.86 -20.53 3.13
CA PRO A 464 -13.49 -21.77 2.47
C PRO A 464 -13.07 -22.82 3.48
N SER A 465 -13.44 -24.08 3.21
CA SER A 465 -13.05 -25.23 4.05
C SER A 465 -11.57 -25.60 3.92
N GLU A 466 -10.94 -25.23 2.80
CA GLU A 466 -9.55 -25.52 2.42
C GLU A 466 -8.97 -24.31 1.67
N ASP A 467 -7.68 -24.03 1.83
CA ASP A 467 -7.02 -22.94 1.09
C ASP A 467 -6.93 -23.33 -0.41
N ARG A 468 -7.56 -22.55 -1.31
CA ARG A 468 -7.56 -22.76 -2.76
C ARG A 468 -6.72 -21.70 -3.49
N TYR A 469 -5.93 -22.12 -4.48
CA TYR A 469 -5.09 -21.23 -5.30
C TYR A 469 -5.77 -20.75 -6.59
N SER A 470 -6.88 -21.39 -7.01
CA SER A 470 -7.59 -21.06 -8.24
C SER A 470 -9.10 -21.16 -8.05
N THR A 471 -9.84 -20.34 -8.79
CA THR A 471 -11.31 -20.26 -8.75
C THR A 471 -11.85 -20.49 -10.16
N THR A 472 -12.86 -21.33 -10.27
CA THR A 472 -13.54 -21.69 -11.52
C THR A 472 -14.58 -20.64 -11.92
N ARG A 473 -15.02 -20.65 -13.18
CA ARG A 473 -16.05 -19.73 -13.68
C ARG A 473 -17.36 -19.83 -12.90
N ASN A 474 -17.78 -21.03 -12.49
CA ASN A 474 -19.04 -21.22 -11.78
C ASN A 474 -18.97 -20.72 -10.33
N GLU A 475 -17.85 -20.98 -9.62
CA GLU A 475 -17.60 -20.39 -8.29
C GLU A 475 -17.62 -18.85 -8.35
N LEU A 476 -17.05 -18.24 -9.41
CA LEU A 476 -17.11 -16.78 -9.58
C LEU A 476 -18.54 -16.27 -9.86
N LEU A 477 -19.35 -16.97 -10.67
CA LEU A 477 -20.76 -16.63 -10.87
C LEU A 477 -21.56 -16.74 -9.56
N ASP A 478 -21.28 -17.75 -8.75
CA ASP A 478 -21.88 -17.93 -7.43
C ASP A 478 -21.44 -16.84 -6.43
N GLN A 479 -20.20 -16.35 -6.52
CA GLN A 479 -19.75 -15.16 -5.78
C GLN A 479 -20.45 -13.87 -6.25
N LEU A 480 -20.76 -13.71 -7.54
CA LEU A 480 -21.57 -12.60 -8.03
C LEU A 480 -23.00 -12.67 -7.48
N ALA A 481 -23.63 -13.84 -7.53
CA ALA A 481 -24.98 -14.04 -6.97
C ALA A 481 -25.01 -13.75 -5.46
N TYR A 482 -24.02 -14.26 -4.72
CA TYR A 482 -23.81 -13.95 -3.30
C TYR A 482 -23.75 -12.43 -3.06
N ALA A 483 -22.95 -11.70 -3.85
CA ALA A 483 -22.81 -10.25 -3.72
C ALA A 483 -24.10 -9.47 -4.04
N MET A 484 -24.97 -10.00 -4.91
CA MET A 484 -26.30 -9.43 -5.16
C MET A 484 -27.33 -9.76 -4.06
N GLY A 485 -27.10 -10.78 -3.24
CA GLY A 485 -28.08 -11.31 -2.27
C GLY A 485 -28.73 -10.26 -1.36
N GLY A 486 -27.95 -9.43 -0.68
CA GLY A 486 -28.51 -8.40 0.22
C GLY A 486 -29.33 -7.33 -0.49
N ARG A 487 -28.89 -6.90 -1.68
CA ARG A 487 -29.63 -5.96 -2.54
C ARG A 487 -30.98 -6.53 -2.98
N VAL A 488 -30.98 -7.78 -3.44
CA VAL A 488 -32.19 -8.43 -3.95
C VAL A 488 -33.17 -8.76 -2.82
N ALA A 489 -32.68 -9.08 -1.62
CA ALA A 489 -33.52 -9.23 -0.44
C ALA A 489 -34.27 -7.92 -0.11
N GLU A 490 -33.61 -6.76 -0.18
CA GLU A 490 -34.28 -5.48 0.02
C GLU A 490 -35.37 -5.20 -1.03
N GLU A 491 -35.10 -5.51 -2.30
CA GLU A 491 -36.05 -5.32 -3.40
C GLU A 491 -37.29 -6.25 -3.28
N ILE A 492 -37.09 -7.50 -2.86
CA ILE A 492 -38.19 -8.47 -2.62
C ILE A 492 -39.04 -8.09 -1.40
N VAL A 493 -38.41 -7.63 -0.31
CA VAL A 493 -39.10 -7.49 1.00
C VAL A 493 -39.64 -6.09 1.25
N PHE A 494 -38.90 -5.04 0.84
CA PHE A 494 -39.26 -3.65 1.10
C PHE A 494 -39.70 -2.89 -0.15
N HIS A 495 -39.39 -3.40 -1.35
CA HIS A 495 -39.67 -2.78 -2.65
C HIS A 495 -39.04 -1.39 -2.86
N ASP A 496 -38.14 -0.99 -1.96
CA ASP A 496 -37.41 0.29 -1.97
C ASP A 496 -35.98 0.01 -1.48
N PRO A 497 -35.01 -0.12 -2.39
CA PRO A 497 -33.67 -0.58 -2.04
C PRO A 497 -32.81 0.57 -1.47
N THR A 498 -31.99 0.23 -0.49
CA THR A 498 -31.14 1.19 0.21
C THR A 498 -29.82 1.46 -0.49
N THR A 499 -29.08 2.43 0.06
CA THR A 499 -27.68 2.69 -0.29
C THR A 499 -26.68 1.73 0.38
N GLY A 500 -27.14 0.80 1.22
CA GLY A 500 -26.27 -0.13 1.96
C GLY A 500 -25.45 -1.05 1.05
N ALA A 501 -26.07 -1.55 -0.03
CA ALA A 501 -25.47 -2.49 -0.98
C ALA A 501 -24.35 -1.92 -1.88
N SER A 502 -23.91 -0.67 -1.69
CA SER A 502 -22.96 -0.01 -2.62
C SER A 502 -21.63 -0.76 -2.74
N ASN A 503 -21.14 -1.28 -1.62
CA ASN A 503 -19.88 -2.03 -1.51
C ASN A 503 -19.95 -3.39 -2.23
N ASP A 504 -21.12 -4.02 -2.23
CA ASP A 504 -21.29 -5.37 -2.77
C ASP A 504 -21.57 -5.30 -4.28
N ILE A 505 -22.21 -4.22 -4.74
CA ILE A 505 -22.23 -3.83 -6.16
C ILE A 505 -20.82 -3.51 -6.68
N GLU A 506 -20.00 -2.79 -5.92
CA GLU A 506 -18.61 -2.49 -6.29
C GLU A 506 -17.76 -3.77 -6.42
N LYS A 507 -17.83 -4.67 -5.43
CA LYS A 507 -17.17 -5.99 -5.47
C LYS A 507 -17.63 -6.84 -6.65
N ALA A 508 -18.95 -6.98 -6.85
CA ALA A 508 -19.50 -7.77 -7.95
C ALA A 508 -19.05 -7.20 -9.30
N THR A 509 -19.11 -5.88 -9.48
CA THR A 509 -18.65 -5.20 -10.69
C THR A 509 -17.16 -5.44 -10.95
N SER A 510 -16.34 -5.42 -9.89
CA SER A 510 -14.91 -5.73 -9.98
C SER A 510 -14.65 -7.18 -10.41
N ILE A 511 -15.33 -8.16 -9.78
CA ILE A 511 -15.23 -9.59 -10.13
C ILE A 511 -15.67 -9.81 -11.58
N ALA A 512 -16.84 -9.31 -11.98
CA ALA A 512 -17.36 -9.44 -13.34
C ALA A 512 -16.41 -8.79 -14.37
N ARG A 513 -15.82 -7.63 -14.07
CA ARG A 513 -14.81 -7.01 -14.93
C ARG A 513 -13.55 -7.87 -15.03
N LYS A 514 -13.05 -8.46 -13.94
CA LYS A 514 -11.89 -9.38 -13.97
C LYS A 514 -12.17 -10.66 -14.75
N MET A 515 -13.37 -11.24 -14.63
CA MET A 515 -13.80 -12.38 -15.46
C MET A 515 -13.70 -12.05 -16.95
N VAL A 516 -14.19 -10.88 -17.35
CA VAL A 516 -14.24 -10.43 -18.75
C VAL A 516 -12.87 -10.00 -19.28
N THR A 517 -12.06 -9.26 -18.50
CA THR A 517 -10.85 -8.62 -19.01
C THR A 517 -9.53 -9.25 -18.56
N GLN A 518 -9.48 -9.96 -17.43
CA GLN A 518 -8.24 -10.59 -16.94
C GLN A 518 -8.24 -12.10 -17.16
N TYR A 519 -9.36 -12.78 -16.88
CA TYR A 519 -9.45 -14.24 -16.91
C TYR A 519 -9.91 -14.81 -18.27
N GLY A 520 -10.33 -13.96 -19.21
CA GLY A 520 -10.77 -14.40 -20.54
C GLY A 520 -12.04 -15.27 -20.53
N MET A 521 -12.93 -15.05 -19.55
CA MET A 521 -14.17 -15.82 -19.36
C MET A 521 -15.38 -15.26 -20.13
N SER A 522 -15.14 -14.40 -21.13
CA SER A 522 -16.12 -13.91 -22.10
C SER A 522 -15.90 -14.61 -23.45
N GLU A 523 -16.96 -15.16 -24.03
CA GLU A 523 -16.91 -15.76 -25.37
C GLU A 523 -16.66 -14.70 -26.46
N LYS A 524 -17.26 -13.51 -26.32
CA LYS A 524 -17.21 -12.44 -27.33
C LYS A 524 -15.84 -11.76 -27.44
N LEU A 525 -15.10 -11.68 -26.33
CA LEU A 525 -13.75 -11.12 -26.29
C LEU A 525 -12.66 -12.21 -26.37
N GLY A 526 -12.98 -13.42 -25.92
CA GLY A 526 -12.07 -14.55 -25.92
C GLY A 526 -10.98 -14.47 -24.84
N MET A 527 -9.96 -15.30 -25.01
CA MET A 527 -8.89 -15.54 -24.03
C MET A 527 -7.76 -14.50 -24.16
N VAL A 528 -8.08 -13.21 -23.99
CA VAL A 528 -7.14 -12.09 -24.12
C VAL A 528 -7.17 -11.24 -22.85
N LYS A 529 -6.00 -10.91 -22.29
CA LYS A 529 -5.89 -9.90 -21.21
C LYS A 529 -6.12 -8.51 -21.80
N ILE A 530 -7.11 -7.80 -21.27
CA ILE A 530 -7.48 -6.43 -21.63
C ILE A 530 -7.44 -5.57 -20.36
N GLY A 531 -6.92 -4.35 -20.49
CA GLY A 531 -6.50 -3.49 -19.38
C GLY A 531 -5.13 -3.90 -18.82
N ASP A 532 -4.36 -2.91 -18.38
CA ASP A 532 -3.23 -3.18 -17.49
C ASP A 532 -3.50 -2.64 -16.08
N GLU A 533 -3.30 -3.50 -15.09
CA GLU A 533 -3.57 -3.22 -13.67
C GLU A 533 -2.43 -2.38 -13.04
N SER A 534 -1.42 -2.02 -13.85
CA SER A 534 -0.24 -1.22 -13.50
C SER A 534 -0.48 0.30 -13.49
N SER A 535 -1.73 0.75 -13.67
CA SER A 535 -2.10 2.18 -13.64
C SER A 535 -2.00 2.77 -12.23
N GLU A 536 -0.81 3.28 -11.90
CA GLU A 536 -0.52 3.90 -10.61
C GLU A 536 -1.52 5.02 -10.22
N PRO A 537 -1.99 5.06 -8.96
CA PRO A 537 -2.71 6.23 -8.43
C PRO A 537 -1.84 7.49 -8.25
N PHE A 538 -0.50 7.39 -8.35
CA PHE A 538 0.44 8.44 -7.91
C PHE A 538 1.50 8.86 -8.94
N ALA A 539 1.85 8.05 -9.94
CA ALA A 539 2.65 8.50 -11.09
C ALA A 539 1.82 9.39 -12.04
N GLY A 540 1.40 10.55 -11.53
CA GLY A 540 0.73 11.60 -12.28
C GLY A 540 -0.62 11.20 -12.87
N LYS A 541 -1.70 11.76 -12.32
CA LYS A 541 -2.92 12.05 -13.11
C LYS A 541 -2.63 13.13 -14.16
N GLY A 542 -1.75 12.82 -15.10
CA GLY A 542 -1.71 13.47 -16.40
C GLY A 542 -3.00 13.08 -17.13
N TYR A 543 -3.71 14.08 -17.62
CA TYR A 543 -4.83 13.87 -18.53
C TYR A 543 -4.36 13.02 -19.72
N GLY A 544 -4.98 11.86 -19.97
CA GLY A 544 -4.72 11.06 -21.18
C GLY A 544 -3.73 9.88 -21.02
N HIS A 545 -3.91 9.03 -20.02
CA HIS A 545 -3.83 7.58 -20.27
C HIS A 545 -5.26 7.03 -20.23
N ASP A 546 -6.00 7.34 -21.29
CA ASP A 546 -7.09 6.47 -21.70
C ASP A 546 -6.45 5.14 -22.13
N ASP A 547 -6.91 4.03 -21.57
CA ASP A 547 -6.56 2.70 -22.08
C ASP A 547 -6.85 2.67 -23.59
N VAL A 548 -5.83 2.43 -24.42
CA VAL A 548 -5.92 2.56 -25.89
C VAL A 548 -6.63 1.35 -26.50
N TYR A 549 -7.89 1.15 -26.10
CA TYR A 549 -8.84 0.22 -26.69
C TYR A 549 -9.80 0.98 -27.59
N ALA A 550 -10.20 0.36 -28.71
CA ALA A 550 -11.25 0.93 -29.53
C ALA A 550 -12.56 0.99 -28.73
N ASP A 551 -13.35 2.06 -28.89
CA ASP A 551 -14.64 2.25 -28.21
C ASP A 551 -15.54 1.00 -28.24
N ARG A 552 -15.52 0.27 -29.37
CA ARG A 552 -16.25 -0.98 -29.56
C ARG A 552 -15.86 -2.07 -28.57
N THR A 553 -14.58 -2.19 -28.23
CA THR A 553 -14.09 -3.15 -27.23
C THR A 553 -14.60 -2.77 -25.84
N MET A 554 -14.53 -1.49 -25.47
CA MET A 554 -15.05 -1.00 -24.20
C MET A 554 -16.57 -1.21 -24.07
N GLN A 555 -17.34 -0.87 -25.11
CA GLN A 555 -18.77 -1.16 -25.19
C GLN A 555 -19.09 -2.65 -25.04
N THR A 556 -18.24 -3.52 -25.60
CA THR A 556 -18.41 -4.98 -25.47
C THR A 556 -18.10 -5.43 -24.04
N ILE A 557 -17.03 -4.93 -23.42
CA ILE A 557 -16.70 -5.23 -22.01
C ILE A 557 -17.84 -4.81 -21.09
N ASP A 558 -18.34 -3.58 -21.22
CA ASP A 558 -19.40 -3.07 -20.33
C ASP A 558 -20.73 -3.81 -20.53
N ALA A 559 -21.02 -4.26 -21.76
CA ALA A 559 -22.18 -5.11 -22.04
C ALA A 559 -22.05 -6.52 -21.43
N GLU A 560 -20.87 -7.16 -21.53
CA GLU A 560 -20.60 -8.47 -20.92
C GLU A 560 -20.64 -8.40 -19.39
N VAL A 561 -20.00 -7.39 -18.80
CA VAL A 561 -20.04 -7.13 -17.34
C VAL A 561 -21.48 -6.93 -16.87
N ARG A 562 -22.27 -6.15 -17.61
CA ARG A 562 -23.69 -5.97 -17.30
C ARG A 562 -24.46 -7.29 -17.35
N THR A 563 -24.29 -8.10 -18.39
CA THR A 563 -24.96 -9.41 -18.49
C THR A 563 -24.65 -10.30 -17.29
N LEU A 564 -23.37 -10.39 -16.87
CA LEU A 564 -22.96 -11.16 -15.69
C LEU A 564 -23.63 -10.68 -14.38
N ILE A 565 -23.84 -9.37 -14.23
CA ILE A 565 -24.51 -8.79 -13.05
C ILE A 565 -26.04 -8.99 -13.12
N ASP A 566 -26.65 -8.81 -14.29
CA ASP A 566 -28.09 -9.02 -14.49
C ASP A 566 -28.45 -10.52 -14.27
N ASP A 567 -27.60 -11.46 -14.72
CA ASP A 567 -27.73 -12.91 -14.47
C ASP A 567 -27.57 -13.26 -12.99
N ALA A 568 -26.56 -12.68 -12.32
CA ALA A 568 -26.32 -12.88 -10.89
C ALA A 568 -27.45 -12.33 -10.01
N HIS A 569 -28.06 -11.21 -10.40
CA HIS A 569 -29.27 -10.67 -9.76
C HIS A 569 -30.45 -11.64 -9.93
N ALA A 570 -30.64 -12.22 -11.13
CA ALA A 570 -31.69 -13.20 -11.38
C ALA A 570 -31.52 -14.51 -10.58
N ASP A 571 -30.29 -15.03 -10.46
CA ASP A 571 -30.00 -16.22 -9.63
C ASP A 571 -30.23 -15.93 -8.13
N ALA A 572 -29.84 -14.74 -7.64
CA ALA A 572 -30.14 -14.31 -6.27
C ALA A 572 -31.66 -14.13 -6.05
N TYR A 573 -32.39 -13.57 -7.01
CA TYR A 573 -33.84 -13.40 -6.94
C TYR A 573 -34.55 -14.75 -6.88
N TRP A 574 -34.13 -15.72 -7.70
CA TRP A 574 -34.63 -17.09 -7.63
C TRP A 574 -34.37 -17.70 -6.25
N ALA A 575 -33.14 -17.60 -5.73
CA ALA A 575 -32.76 -18.22 -4.45
C ALA A 575 -33.58 -17.69 -3.27
N LEU A 576 -33.83 -16.38 -3.24
CA LEU A 576 -34.57 -15.71 -2.17
C LEU A 576 -36.09 -15.86 -2.29
N THR A 577 -36.64 -15.96 -3.51
CA THR A 577 -38.07 -16.20 -3.72
C THR A 577 -38.45 -17.68 -3.52
N ALA A 578 -37.59 -18.62 -3.93
CA ALA A 578 -37.82 -20.05 -3.78
C ALA A 578 -37.73 -20.54 -2.32
N ASN A 579 -37.06 -19.78 -1.45
CA ASN A 579 -36.78 -20.06 -0.04
C ASN A 579 -37.22 -18.89 0.89
N ARG A 580 -38.28 -18.15 0.50
CA ARG A 580 -38.70 -16.91 1.15
C ARG A 580 -39.06 -17.08 2.63
N ASP A 581 -39.62 -18.22 2.98
CA ASP A 581 -39.96 -18.68 4.33
C ASP A 581 -38.71 -18.91 5.21
N ILE A 582 -37.65 -19.48 4.64
CA ILE A 582 -36.36 -19.64 5.32
C ILE A 582 -35.71 -18.26 5.55
N LEU A 583 -35.84 -17.32 4.60
CA LEU A 583 -35.38 -15.95 4.77
C LEU A 583 -36.10 -15.22 5.92
N ASP A 584 -37.42 -15.37 6.03
CA ASP A 584 -38.20 -14.80 7.14
C ASP A 584 -37.78 -15.40 8.50
N ARG A 585 -37.59 -16.72 8.57
CA ARG A 585 -37.09 -17.40 9.78
C ARG A 585 -35.69 -16.92 10.15
N LEU A 586 -34.78 -16.79 9.18
CA LEU A 586 -33.42 -16.30 9.40
C LEU A 586 -33.41 -14.85 9.90
N ALA A 587 -34.20 -13.98 9.29
CA ALA A 587 -34.31 -12.57 9.72
C ALA A 587 -34.90 -12.46 11.13
N TYR A 588 -35.88 -13.29 11.50
CA TYR A 588 -36.43 -13.36 12.86
C TYR A 588 -35.36 -13.77 13.89
N GLU A 589 -34.63 -14.87 13.64
CA GLU A 589 -33.55 -15.35 14.52
C GLU A 589 -32.41 -14.33 14.65
N LEU A 590 -32.07 -13.60 13.58
CA LEU A 590 -31.09 -12.51 13.61
C LEU A 590 -31.55 -11.31 14.44
N LEU A 591 -32.86 -11.02 14.51
CA LEU A 591 -33.40 -9.94 15.33
C LEU A 591 -33.45 -10.27 16.82
N ASP A 592 -33.65 -11.55 17.16
CA ASP A 592 -33.63 -12.05 18.54
C ASP A 592 -32.20 -12.20 19.10
N LYS A 593 -31.28 -12.81 18.31
CA LYS A 593 -29.94 -13.17 18.76
C LYS A 593 -28.82 -12.21 18.33
N GLU A 594 -29.08 -11.31 17.37
CA GLU A 594 -28.14 -10.32 16.79
C GLU A 594 -26.92 -10.90 16.01
N THR A 595 -26.53 -12.13 16.31
CA THR A 595 -25.48 -12.91 15.66
C THR A 595 -25.90 -14.39 15.64
N LEU A 596 -25.66 -15.07 14.52
CA LEU A 596 -25.83 -16.51 14.37
C LEU A 596 -24.50 -17.18 14.00
N ASP A 597 -24.22 -18.33 14.61
CA ASP A 597 -23.04 -19.15 14.33
C ASP A 597 -23.30 -20.22 13.26
N GLN A 598 -22.24 -20.93 12.86
CA GLN A 598 -22.29 -21.96 11.82
C GLN A 598 -23.28 -23.10 12.13
N HIS A 599 -23.43 -23.51 13.39
CA HIS A 599 -24.32 -24.61 13.77
C HIS A 599 -25.79 -24.17 13.67
N GLN A 600 -26.10 -22.98 14.19
CA GLN A 600 -27.42 -22.37 14.11
C GLN A 600 -27.82 -22.12 12.65
N LEU A 601 -26.88 -21.66 11.81
CA LEU A 601 -27.10 -21.47 10.38
C LEU A 601 -27.34 -22.81 9.66
N GLN A 602 -26.61 -23.88 10.00
CA GLN A 602 -26.86 -25.23 9.44
C GLN A 602 -28.27 -25.75 9.78
N GLU A 603 -28.77 -25.52 10.99
CA GLU A 603 -30.14 -25.89 11.38
C GLU A 603 -31.23 -25.11 10.61
N ILE A 604 -30.96 -23.84 10.28
CA ILE A 604 -31.87 -23.00 9.48
C ILE A 604 -31.79 -23.39 8.00
N PHE A 605 -30.60 -23.71 7.49
CA PHE A 605 -30.37 -24.00 6.08
C PHE A 605 -30.62 -25.46 5.66
N ALA A 606 -30.97 -26.35 6.60
CA ALA A 606 -31.23 -27.76 6.33
C ALA A 606 -32.33 -28.01 5.27
N GLU A 607 -33.28 -27.09 5.12
CA GLU A 607 -34.42 -27.20 4.19
C GLU A 607 -34.25 -26.33 2.91
N VAL A 608 -33.09 -25.71 2.71
CA VAL A 608 -32.83 -24.80 1.57
C VAL A 608 -32.85 -25.56 0.24
N ARG A 609 -33.71 -25.09 -0.67
CA ARG A 609 -33.77 -25.53 -2.06
C ARG A 609 -32.59 -24.93 -2.81
N LYS A 610 -31.65 -25.79 -3.21
CA LYS A 610 -30.51 -25.40 -4.03
C LYS A 610 -30.91 -25.16 -5.48
N ARG A 611 -30.19 -24.26 -6.15
CA ARG A 611 -30.29 -23.99 -7.58
C ARG A 611 -29.94 -25.26 -8.38
N ASP A 612 -30.53 -25.44 -9.55
CA ASP A 612 -30.03 -26.42 -10.51
C ASP A 612 -28.58 -26.08 -10.90
N LYS A 613 -27.76 -27.11 -11.18
CA LYS A 613 -26.38 -26.89 -11.62
C LYS A 613 -26.39 -26.20 -12.98
N ARG A 614 -25.59 -25.13 -13.13
CA ARG A 614 -25.46 -24.41 -14.41
C ARG A 614 -24.94 -25.36 -15.49
N GLU A 615 -25.38 -25.12 -16.73
CA GLU A 615 -24.89 -25.84 -17.89
C GLU A 615 -23.38 -25.67 -18.06
N VAL A 616 -22.72 -26.65 -18.68
CA VAL A 616 -21.26 -26.62 -18.86
C VAL A 616 -20.91 -25.50 -19.82
N TRP A 617 -20.12 -24.53 -19.34
CA TRP A 617 -19.66 -23.43 -20.18
C TRP A 617 -18.76 -23.93 -21.31
N LEU A 618 -19.15 -23.63 -22.55
CA LEU A 618 -18.35 -23.85 -23.74
C LEU A 618 -17.67 -22.53 -24.13
N ALA A 619 -16.39 -22.58 -24.48
CA ALA A 619 -15.66 -21.41 -24.98
C ALA A 619 -16.00 -21.07 -26.45
N HIS A 620 -16.73 -21.95 -27.14
CA HIS A 620 -17.27 -21.83 -28.49
C HIS A 620 -18.15 -23.07 -28.76
N ASP A 621 -19.28 -22.94 -29.45
CA ASP A 621 -20.22 -24.06 -29.73
C ASP A 621 -19.53 -25.28 -30.38
N ASP A 622 -18.65 -25.05 -31.37
CA ASP A 622 -17.87 -26.10 -32.05
C ASP A 622 -16.82 -26.83 -31.18
N ARG A 623 -16.76 -26.59 -29.86
CA ARG A 623 -15.78 -27.18 -28.92
C ARG A 623 -16.48 -27.95 -27.79
N PRO A 624 -17.08 -29.12 -28.09
CA PRO A 624 -17.83 -29.89 -27.10
C PRO A 624 -16.94 -30.47 -25.98
N VAL A 625 -17.58 -30.81 -24.87
CA VAL A 625 -16.94 -31.48 -23.72
C VAL A 625 -16.42 -32.86 -24.12
N SER A 626 -15.25 -33.25 -23.62
CA SER A 626 -14.71 -34.59 -23.80
C SER A 626 -15.39 -35.59 -22.87
N ASP A 627 -15.94 -36.68 -23.42
CA ASP A 627 -16.50 -37.81 -22.65
C ASP A 627 -15.46 -38.58 -21.81
N ARG A 628 -14.16 -38.36 -22.06
CA ARG A 628 -13.08 -38.98 -21.31
C ARG A 628 -12.89 -38.24 -19.97
N PRO A 629 -13.02 -38.91 -18.81
CA PRO A 629 -12.82 -38.28 -17.51
C PRO A 629 -11.36 -37.90 -17.29
N PRO A 630 -11.07 -37.02 -16.30
CA PRO A 630 -9.72 -36.79 -15.81
C PRO A 630 -9.03 -38.08 -15.38
N ILE A 631 -7.69 -38.10 -15.42
CA ILE A 631 -6.92 -39.21 -14.84
C ILE A 631 -7.09 -39.24 -13.32
N GLU A 632 -7.04 -40.43 -12.74
CA GLU A 632 -6.96 -40.58 -11.28
C GLU A 632 -5.66 -39.96 -10.77
N VAL A 633 -5.73 -39.26 -9.63
CA VAL A 633 -4.56 -38.67 -8.99
C VAL A 633 -3.69 -39.82 -8.47
N PRO A 634 -2.45 -40.02 -8.97
CA PRO A 634 -1.59 -41.08 -8.46
C PRO A 634 -1.26 -40.82 -6.99
N PRO A 635 -1.08 -41.87 -6.17
CA PRO A 635 -0.70 -41.69 -4.77
C PRO A 635 0.59 -40.88 -4.69
N ARG A 636 0.58 -39.83 -3.84
CA ARG A 636 1.79 -39.03 -3.59
C ARG A 636 2.92 -39.97 -3.18
N ARG A 637 4.07 -39.85 -3.85
CA ARG A 637 5.29 -40.52 -3.39
C ARG A 637 5.61 -39.95 -2.01
N GLN A 638 5.64 -40.81 -0.99
CA GLN A 638 6.22 -40.43 0.29
C GLN A 638 7.68 -40.05 0.05
N THR A 639 8.02 -38.78 0.29
CA THR A 639 9.40 -38.32 0.39
C THR A 639 9.96 -38.74 1.74
N ASP A 640 11.29 -38.84 1.86
CA ASP A 640 11.96 -39.35 3.07
C ASP A 640 11.77 -38.47 4.34
N GLU A 641 11.02 -37.37 4.24
CA GLU A 641 10.67 -36.48 5.35
C GLU A 641 9.63 -37.09 6.29
N ASP A 642 8.59 -37.75 5.75
CA ASP A 642 7.59 -38.49 6.54
C ASP A 642 8.24 -39.61 7.37
N ALA A 643 9.37 -40.17 6.88
CA ALA A 643 10.15 -41.17 7.59
C ALA A 643 10.98 -40.61 8.75
N ARG A 644 11.29 -39.30 8.75
CA ARG A 644 12.04 -38.64 9.85
C ARG A 644 11.13 -38.18 10.98
N THR A 645 9.93 -37.69 10.65
CA THR A 645 8.95 -37.19 11.64
C THR A 645 8.20 -38.31 12.38
N GLY A 646 8.13 -39.52 11.81
CA GLY A 646 7.42 -40.67 12.37
C GLY A 646 7.95 -41.28 13.68
N SER A 647 8.97 -40.69 14.34
CA SER A 647 9.60 -41.25 15.56
C SER A 647 9.11 -40.64 16.89
N HIS A 648 8.31 -39.56 16.87
CA HIS A 648 7.87 -38.87 18.08
C HIS A 648 6.34 -38.61 18.16
N ALA A 649 5.53 -39.63 17.88
CA ALA A 649 4.10 -39.62 18.20
C ALA A 649 3.53 -41.03 18.48
N SER A 650 3.83 -41.61 19.64
CA SER A 650 3.07 -42.74 20.19
C SER A 650 3.06 -42.69 21.72
N GLY A 651 1.88 -42.62 22.33
CA GLY A 651 1.76 -42.51 23.79
C GLY A 651 0.49 -41.90 24.35
N LEU A 652 -0.70 -42.26 23.85
CA LEU A 652 -1.96 -42.19 24.61
C LEU A 652 -2.93 -43.27 24.07
N ASP A 653 -2.87 -44.45 24.68
CA ASP A 653 -3.73 -45.59 24.32
C ASP A 653 -5.18 -45.41 24.79
N ALA A 654 -6.11 -45.94 23.99
CA ALA A 654 -7.45 -46.31 24.46
C ALA A 654 -7.44 -47.79 24.95
N PRO A 655 -8.27 -48.20 25.92
CA PRO A 655 -8.17 -49.53 26.51
C PRO A 655 -8.63 -50.66 25.57
N GLY A 656 -7.81 -51.70 25.40
CA GLY A 656 -8.09 -52.81 24.48
C GLY A 656 -8.77 -54.03 25.14
N THR A 657 -8.87 -55.12 24.36
CA THR A 657 -8.61 -56.54 24.73
C THR A 657 -9.01 -57.48 23.55
N PRO A 658 -8.57 -58.74 23.48
CA PRO A 658 -7.22 -59.26 23.77
C PRO A 658 -6.69 -60.26 22.71
N GLY A 659 -5.36 -60.46 22.63
CA GLY A 659 -4.76 -61.55 21.85
C GLY A 659 -3.24 -61.62 21.92
N ALA A 660 -2.69 -62.67 22.55
CA ALA A 660 -1.25 -62.89 22.76
C ALA A 660 -0.86 -64.32 22.29
N PRO A 661 0.43 -64.76 22.32
CA PRO A 661 1.69 -64.04 22.58
C PRO A 661 2.85 -64.31 21.58
N ALA A 662 3.84 -63.41 21.68
CA ALA A 662 5.30 -63.49 21.41
C ALA A 662 6.00 -64.77 20.87
N GLY A 663 6.98 -64.52 19.99
CA GLY A 663 8.20 -65.34 19.79
C GLY A 663 9.38 -64.42 19.39
N GLN A 664 10.52 -64.51 20.09
CA GLN A 664 11.66 -63.58 19.99
C GLN A 664 12.94 -64.28 19.41
N PRO A 665 14.13 -63.65 19.27
CA PRO A 665 14.78 -63.48 17.96
C PRO A 665 16.09 -64.28 17.76
N GLY A 666 16.70 -64.19 16.57
CA GLY A 666 18.03 -64.72 16.27
C GLY A 666 18.84 -63.85 15.28
N GLN A 667 20.13 -63.62 15.59
CA GLN A 667 21.11 -62.90 14.75
C GLN A 667 21.64 -63.79 13.60
N PRO A 668 22.33 -63.25 12.56
CA PRO A 668 23.77 -62.85 12.60
C PRO A 668 24.03 -61.51 11.85
N GLY A 669 25.23 -60.90 11.70
CA GLY A 669 26.61 -61.20 12.13
C GLY A 669 27.62 -60.56 11.13
N TYR A 670 28.58 -59.76 11.61
CA TYR A 670 29.70 -59.14 10.82
C TYR A 670 30.81 -60.21 10.48
N PRO A 671 31.88 -59.96 9.65
CA PRO A 671 32.44 -58.70 9.11
C PRO A 671 33.01 -58.68 7.64
N GLN A 672 33.62 -57.53 7.28
CA GLN A 672 34.53 -57.14 6.15
C GLN A 672 35.92 -57.89 6.12
N PRO A 673 36.99 -57.53 5.32
CA PRO A 673 37.19 -56.69 4.09
C PRO A 673 38.21 -57.25 3.01
N GLY A 674 38.49 -56.50 1.91
CA GLY A 674 39.89 -56.24 1.44
C GLY A 674 40.38 -56.59 -0.01
N HIS A 675 40.88 -55.57 -0.75
CA HIS A 675 42.10 -55.43 -1.64
C HIS A 675 42.69 -56.59 -2.53
N PRO A 676 43.65 -56.38 -3.49
CA PRO A 676 44.10 -55.24 -4.34
C PRO A 676 44.28 -55.56 -5.88
N GLN A 677 44.99 -54.70 -6.65
CA GLN A 677 45.34 -54.72 -8.12
C GLN A 677 46.34 -55.84 -8.57
N PRO A 678 46.88 -56.02 -9.84
CA PRO A 678 46.72 -55.32 -11.16
C PRO A 678 46.43 -56.24 -12.44
N PRO A 679 47.23 -56.34 -13.55
CA PRO A 679 46.96 -55.75 -14.91
C PRO A 679 47.00 -56.68 -16.18
N HIS A 680 46.95 -56.05 -17.38
CA HIS A 680 47.30 -56.48 -18.78
C HIS A 680 46.24 -56.89 -19.85
N GLU A 681 46.24 -56.09 -20.92
CA GLU A 681 46.12 -56.31 -22.39
C GLU A 681 45.49 -57.55 -23.04
N GLY A 682 44.75 -57.28 -24.15
CA GLY A 682 44.41 -58.26 -25.19
C GLY A 682 43.52 -57.71 -26.32
N GLN A 683 44.11 -57.16 -27.38
CA GLN A 683 43.44 -56.90 -28.69
C GLN A 683 43.88 -57.99 -29.70
N PRO A 684 43.03 -58.41 -30.67
CA PRO A 684 43.04 -57.73 -31.98
C PRO A 684 41.73 -57.81 -32.83
N GLY A 685 41.60 -56.96 -33.86
CA GLY A 685 40.77 -57.25 -35.06
C GLY A 685 39.76 -56.19 -35.53
N THR A 686 40.15 -55.32 -36.46
CA THR A 686 39.30 -54.45 -37.33
C THR A 686 38.74 -55.23 -38.55
N PRO A 687 37.83 -54.69 -39.43
CA PRO A 687 37.24 -53.32 -39.60
C PRO A 687 35.68 -53.30 -39.56
N GLY A 688 34.91 -52.24 -39.87
CA GLY A 688 35.20 -50.80 -40.07
C GLY A 688 34.31 -50.10 -41.15
N GLN A 689 33.62 -48.99 -40.78
CA GLN A 689 32.77 -48.06 -41.59
C GLN A 689 31.49 -48.61 -42.27
N PRO A 690 30.52 -47.75 -42.70
CA PRO A 690 30.27 -46.33 -42.38
C PRO A 690 28.82 -46.05 -41.88
N GLY A 691 28.50 -44.81 -41.48
CA GLY A 691 27.13 -44.35 -41.22
C GLY A 691 26.57 -43.41 -42.30
N PRO A 692 25.24 -43.29 -42.48
CA PRO A 692 24.58 -42.25 -43.28
C PRO A 692 24.08 -41.10 -42.36
N ALA A 693 24.48 -39.84 -42.52
CA ALA A 693 24.29 -38.89 -43.64
C ALA A 693 23.01 -38.05 -43.49
N GLN A 694 23.20 -36.74 -43.22
CA GLN A 694 22.15 -35.71 -43.30
C GLN A 694 21.84 -35.35 -44.76
N PRO A 695 20.61 -34.91 -45.10
CA PRO A 695 20.26 -34.44 -46.44
C PRO A 695 20.87 -33.06 -46.76
N PRO A 696 21.18 -32.75 -48.03
CA PRO A 696 22.07 -31.64 -48.40
C PRO A 696 21.36 -30.33 -48.77
N GLN A 697 22.09 -29.20 -48.62
CA GLN A 697 21.75 -27.92 -49.24
C GLN A 697 22.20 -27.89 -50.72
N PRO A 698 21.44 -27.24 -51.64
CA PRO A 698 21.88 -27.00 -53.02
C PRO A 698 22.76 -25.73 -53.16
N PRO A 699 23.60 -25.62 -54.22
CA PRO A 699 24.73 -24.69 -54.27
C PRO A 699 24.48 -23.35 -54.98
N HIS A 700 25.38 -22.39 -54.74
CA HIS A 700 25.54 -21.15 -55.51
C HIS A 700 26.35 -21.38 -56.81
N ASP A 701 25.94 -20.75 -57.92
CA ASP A 701 26.79 -19.85 -58.72
C ASP A 701 26.04 -19.22 -59.93
N GLY A 702 26.40 -17.99 -60.31
CA GLY A 702 26.16 -17.42 -61.65
C GLY A 702 25.06 -16.34 -61.85
N GLN A 703 25.47 -15.08 -61.98
CA GLN A 703 24.70 -13.98 -62.62
C GLN A 703 24.73 -14.11 -64.16
N PRO A 704 23.77 -13.57 -64.97
CA PRO A 704 23.59 -12.10 -65.14
C PRO A 704 22.18 -11.57 -65.55
N GLY A 705 22.01 -10.22 -65.51
CA GLY A 705 21.00 -9.49 -66.32
C GLY A 705 20.07 -8.51 -65.57
N GLN A 706 20.12 -7.21 -65.92
CA GLN A 706 19.16 -6.17 -65.47
C GLN A 706 17.95 -6.06 -66.45
N PRO A 707 16.88 -5.31 -66.10
CA PRO A 707 16.85 -3.88 -66.44
C PRO A 707 16.35 -2.93 -65.31
N PRO A 708 16.61 -1.60 -65.39
CA PRO A 708 16.28 -0.62 -64.35
C PRO A 708 15.03 0.22 -64.66
N HIS A 709 14.37 0.78 -63.64
CA HIS A 709 13.36 1.85 -63.77
C HIS A 709 13.25 2.70 -62.46
N PRO A 710 12.76 3.96 -62.51
CA PRO A 710 13.73 5.06 -62.45
C PRO A 710 13.49 6.15 -61.38
N GLY A 711 14.58 6.87 -61.04
CA GLY A 711 14.59 8.34 -61.00
C GLY A 711 14.10 9.07 -59.73
N GLN A 712 15.05 9.60 -58.96
CA GLN A 712 14.89 10.95 -58.38
C GLN A 712 14.87 11.99 -59.53
N PRO A 713 14.22 13.16 -59.35
CA PRO A 713 14.88 14.32 -58.72
C PRO A 713 13.96 15.01 -57.70
N GLY A 714 14.42 15.87 -56.78
CA GLY A 714 15.75 16.41 -56.49
C GLY A 714 15.57 17.64 -55.59
N GLN A 715 16.49 17.93 -54.67
CA GLN A 715 16.44 19.19 -53.90
C GLN A 715 16.69 20.39 -54.85
N PRO A 716 16.18 21.59 -54.49
CA PRO A 716 17.10 22.51 -53.82
C PRO A 716 16.46 23.18 -52.60
N GLY A 717 17.25 23.38 -51.54
CA GLY A 717 16.87 24.26 -50.45
C GLY A 717 17.17 25.73 -50.78
N SER A 718 16.40 26.66 -50.20
CA SER A 718 16.91 27.94 -49.70
C SER A 718 15.83 28.71 -48.93
N GLN A 719 16.27 29.55 -47.98
CA GLN A 719 15.60 30.76 -47.46
C GLN A 719 14.27 30.62 -46.68
N GLY A 720 14.31 31.01 -45.39
CA GLY A 720 13.27 31.89 -44.83
C GLY A 720 13.56 33.37 -45.19
N PRO A 721 12.89 34.39 -44.64
CA PRO A 721 12.04 34.41 -43.43
C PRO A 721 10.66 35.09 -43.64
N TRP A 722 10.14 35.77 -42.59
CA TRP A 722 8.90 36.58 -42.48
C TRP A 722 7.60 35.79 -42.24
N GLN A 723 6.53 36.30 -41.61
CA GLN A 723 6.23 37.22 -40.49
C GLN A 723 4.68 37.29 -40.43
N ASP A 724 4.10 37.70 -39.31
CA ASP A 724 2.71 38.14 -39.10
C ASP A 724 1.51 37.24 -39.47
N GLY A 725 0.79 36.80 -38.42
CA GLY A 725 -0.41 37.54 -38.02
C GLY A 725 -1.77 37.07 -38.55
N ARG A 726 -2.49 36.30 -37.72
CA ARG A 726 -3.88 36.57 -37.29
C ARG A 726 -4.27 35.71 -36.09
#